data_AF-E0US40-F1
#
_entry.id   AF-E0US40-F1
#
_cell.length_a   1.000
_cell.length_b   1.000
_cell.length_c   1.000
_cell.angle_alpha   90.00
_cell.angle_beta   90.00
_cell.angle_gamma   90.00
#
_symmetry.space_group_name_H-M   'P 1'
#
loop_
_entity.id
_entity.type
_entity.pdbx_description
1 polymer ?
#
loop_
_entity_poly.entity_id
_entity_poly.type
_entity_poly.pdbx_seq_one_letter_code
_entity_poly.pdbx_strand_id
1 'polypeptide(L)'
;MSYCCVIPPYNSIQAQAVAAGESGKLPKLLSPDDDVKLYYYTRDNSYSEGNKMKYWSVAKDADGDGHFDSPGDNVANYVWTHLFIYKDLEGTKPAGATDKDRLRIGRQIPVNIDSGPSGKPLSGGYLEYAGKNGGNIVMTDTLVPPVKDVKLVLTASHLWDALGLPLTAFNDTTRKGTIRSVTEKDFQPFQYSTVEMHDRTGKGMKNSSGMPVSYFGTNPVDIPNCYACHSRNGKAAQMARDEGIKYSDKEYKYWKSYPDESEYMARLAESSINILSLHDKHHETTFLKDYRENASGNRLGSTGLVNCADCHGDNVSGNLQEPRPTATGYKAVKAMPLSEAIHGFHLGMVPMPDGGGRSQACQSCHPTHFQNPNMNDDSNPFRVTDRYGEGRFSKGDIRKSGGGCYVRRDAHSNPNAKPPFFLNDYGKWQYKNVSIKDEHGKPTKELRGLYCTNCHTKAAQAFQNYDNIKHDSTQSGKTLRNKTLKEMIKAISHGDAKAFAAIADPKTTGNNEVMKYYTEHKSATLVKNVGKDGKLDLKPWNHPKGGAVPYAAASGGNDWWLAASEPHCADCHVAPFVESETGGKYFPIDLPNKYSLYRYSKGHGDIACQSCHESTHGLYSTRYDGKERSVDVTTHEQALQYSPDGKYAGPVTCSACHTVNDKGVPLQLKDTKYANDYWASVTLAHFMRSGDQKLSVDELVKKYPYSKSTNIVKKGWK
;
A
#
# COMPACT_ATOMS: atom_id res chain seq x y z
N MET A 1 -5.84 -3.93 0.62
CA MET A 1 -4.81 -3.02 1.15
C MET A 1 -3.47 -3.72 1.13
N SER A 2 -2.41 -3.01 0.78
CA SER A 2 -1.05 -3.56 0.69
C SER A 2 -0.19 -2.90 1.75
N TYR A 3 0.36 -3.72 2.65
CA TYR A 3 1.40 -3.28 3.57
C TYR A 3 2.53 -4.32 3.57
N CYS A 4 3.75 -3.81 3.39
CA CYS A 4 4.97 -4.53 3.67
C CYS A 4 5.62 -3.80 4.85
N CYS A 5 5.74 -4.46 6.00
CA CYS A 5 5.92 -3.77 7.27
C CYS A 5 7.40 -3.55 7.65
N VAL A 6 7.78 -2.28 7.75
CA VAL A 6 8.54 -1.70 8.87
C VAL A 6 7.56 -0.87 9.75
N ILE A 7 6.32 -1.35 9.86
CA ILE A 7 5.14 -0.64 10.37
C ILE A 7 4.37 -1.64 11.27
N PRO A 8 3.56 -1.20 12.24
CA PRO A 8 2.66 -2.07 12.98
C PRO A 8 1.86 -3.04 12.07
N PRO A 9 1.61 -4.29 12.50
CA PRO A 9 1.24 -5.45 11.66
C PRO A 9 -0.23 -5.41 11.19
N TYR A 10 -0.70 -4.26 10.72
CA TYR A 10 -2.12 -4.01 10.55
C TYR A 10 -2.51 -3.89 9.09
N ASN A 11 -3.55 -4.64 8.73
CA ASN A 11 -4.22 -4.65 7.44
C ASN A 11 -5.67 -4.24 7.62
N SER A 12 -6.47 -4.16 6.56
CA SER A 12 -7.92 -4.05 6.74
C SER A 12 -8.65 -4.97 5.77
N ILE A 13 -9.91 -5.22 6.06
CA ILE A 13 -10.84 -5.86 5.12
C ILE A 13 -11.81 -4.79 4.66
N GLN A 14 -11.75 -4.47 3.38
CA GLN A 14 -12.64 -3.50 2.74
C GLN A 14 -13.53 -4.21 1.73
N ALA A 15 -14.81 -3.85 1.71
CA ALA A 15 -15.80 -4.42 0.81
C ALA A 15 -16.78 -3.38 0.27
N GLN A 16 -17.31 -3.65 -0.91
CA GLN A 16 -18.53 -3.03 -1.42
C GLN A 16 -19.52 -4.13 -1.76
N ALA A 17 -20.71 -4.08 -1.16
CA ALA A 17 -21.79 -4.99 -1.47
C ALA A 17 -22.67 -4.38 -2.56
N VAL A 18 -22.93 -5.12 -3.62
CA VAL A 18 -23.77 -4.67 -4.74
C VAL A 18 -24.89 -5.68 -4.94
N ALA A 19 -26.14 -5.22 -4.89
CA ALA A 19 -27.26 -5.99 -5.39
C ALA A 19 -27.22 -5.98 -6.92
N ALA A 20 -27.07 -7.16 -7.51
CA ALA A 20 -26.99 -7.32 -8.94
C ALA A 20 -28.29 -6.90 -9.65
N GLY A 21 -28.14 -6.30 -10.83
CA GLY A 21 -29.24 -5.87 -11.68
C GLY A 21 -29.82 -7.05 -12.46
N GLU A 22 -30.83 -7.73 -11.90
CA GLU A 22 -31.54 -8.82 -12.58
C GLU A 22 -32.49 -8.32 -13.66
N SER A 23 -32.58 -9.08 -14.77
CA SER A 23 -33.54 -8.84 -15.87
C SER A 23 -33.53 -7.40 -16.42
N GLY A 24 -32.35 -6.77 -16.46
CA GLY A 24 -32.17 -5.42 -16.97
C GLY A 24 -32.45 -4.29 -15.97
N LYS A 25 -32.74 -4.59 -14.70
CA LYS A 25 -32.79 -3.57 -13.63
C LYS A 25 -31.39 -3.02 -13.34
N LEU A 26 -31.28 -1.79 -12.84
CA LEU A 26 -30.00 -1.22 -12.45
C LEU A 26 -29.46 -1.89 -11.18
N PRO A 27 -28.16 -2.22 -11.13
CA PRO A 27 -27.54 -2.66 -9.87
C PRO A 27 -27.58 -1.54 -8.83
N LYS A 28 -27.54 -1.93 -7.55
CA LYS A 28 -27.57 -0.99 -6.43
C LYS A 28 -26.44 -1.30 -5.45
N LEU A 29 -25.64 -0.27 -5.14
CA LEU A 29 -24.69 -0.34 -4.03
C LEU A 29 -25.46 -0.40 -2.71
N LEU A 30 -25.17 -1.42 -1.90
CA LEU A 30 -25.85 -1.68 -0.64
C LEU A 30 -25.19 -0.95 0.54
N SER A 31 -26.03 -0.53 1.46
CA SER A 31 -25.72 0.22 2.67
C SER A 31 -26.50 -0.33 3.87
N PRO A 32 -26.23 0.13 5.10
CA PRO A 32 -27.04 -0.26 6.26
C PRO A 32 -28.54 0.03 6.10
N ASP A 33 -28.91 1.05 5.30
CA ASP A 33 -30.31 1.40 4.99
C ASP A 33 -31.04 0.31 4.18
N ASP A 34 -30.30 -0.66 3.64
CA ASP A 34 -30.81 -1.82 2.92
C ASP A 34 -31.00 -3.05 3.83
N ASP A 35 -30.94 -2.86 5.15
CA ASP A 35 -31.10 -3.90 6.17
C ASP A 35 -30.08 -5.04 6.09
N VAL A 36 -28.88 -4.73 5.59
CA VAL A 36 -27.76 -5.67 5.51
C VAL A 36 -26.63 -5.29 6.47
N LYS A 37 -25.88 -6.32 6.88
CA LYS A 37 -24.61 -6.23 7.59
C LYS A 37 -23.60 -7.13 6.90
N LEU A 38 -22.32 -6.75 6.93
CA LEU A 38 -21.25 -7.56 6.38
C LEU A 38 -20.43 -8.16 7.51
N TYR A 39 -20.57 -9.46 7.72
CA TYR A 39 -19.78 -10.24 8.67
C TYR A 39 -18.46 -10.63 8.01
N TYR A 40 -17.35 -10.52 8.72
CA TYR A 40 -16.04 -10.89 8.18
C TYR A 40 -15.30 -11.87 9.09
N TYR A 41 -14.48 -12.69 8.46
CA TYR A 41 -13.53 -13.54 9.14
C TYR A 41 -12.33 -13.85 8.24
N THR A 42 -11.21 -14.15 8.85
CA THR A 42 -10.01 -14.65 8.16
C THR A 42 -9.94 -16.15 8.30
N ARG A 43 -9.78 -16.84 7.17
CA ARG A 43 -9.66 -18.31 7.16
C ARG A 43 -8.31 -18.70 7.73
N ASP A 44 -8.34 -19.59 8.72
CA ASP A 44 -7.12 -20.18 9.31
C ASP A 44 -6.17 -19.13 9.91
N ASN A 45 -6.69 -17.98 10.37
CA ASN A 45 -5.90 -16.92 10.99
C ASN A 45 -6.74 -16.14 12.02
N SER A 46 -7.20 -16.85 13.05
CA SER A 46 -8.17 -16.35 14.04
C SER A 46 -7.56 -15.64 15.25
N TYR A 47 -6.24 -15.72 15.42
CA TYR A 47 -5.48 -15.00 16.44
C TYR A 47 -4.09 -14.62 15.92
N SER A 48 -3.46 -13.66 16.59
CA SER A 48 -2.15 -13.11 16.21
C SER A 48 -1.14 -13.18 17.35
N GLU A 49 -1.54 -12.89 18.58
CA GLU A 49 -0.65 -12.90 19.74
C GLU A 49 -0.33 -14.33 20.20
N GLY A 50 0.88 -14.53 20.75
CA GLY A 50 1.28 -15.79 21.36
C GLY A 50 2.36 -16.50 20.55
N ASN A 51 2.00 -17.56 19.82
CA ASN A 51 2.96 -18.39 19.09
C ASN A 51 3.23 -17.93 17.64
N LYS A 52 2.49 -16.91 17.16
CA LYS A 52 2.65 -16.29 15.84
C LYS A 52 3.39 -14.95 15.91
N MET A 53 3.01 -14.12 16.88
CA MET A 53 3.60 -12.80 17.11
C MET A 53 3.69 -12.51 18.62
N LYS A 54 4.62 -11.61 18.96
CA LYS A 54 4.74 -10.98 20.28
C LYS A 54 4.65 -9.48 20.11
N TYR A 55 3.48 -8.91 20.40
CA TYR A 55 3.18 -7.50 20.19
C TYR A 55 2.48 -6.87 21.40
N TRP A 56 1.38 -7.46 21.87
CA TRP A 56 0.70 -7.00 23.09
C TRP A 56 1.41 -7.42 24.36
N SER A 57 2.20 -8.51 24.31
CA SER A 57 2.96 -8.96 25.48
C SER A 57 4.36 -8.33 25.59
N VAL A 58 4.76 -7.48 24.64
CA VAL A 58 6.07 -6.81 24.68
C VAL A 58 5.89 -5.52 25.44
N ALA A 59 6.51 -5.43 26.61
CA ALA A 59 6.42 -4.28 27.50
C ALA A 59 7.03 -3.03 26.84
N LYS A 60 6.32 -1.90 26.94
CA LYS A 60 6.77 -0.59 26.47
C LYS A 60 5.98 0.49 27.21
N ASP A 61 6.69 1.45 27.78
CA ASP A 61 6.15 2.62 28.48
C ASP A 61 5.26 3.43 27.51
N ALA A 62 3.95 3.23 27.60
CA ALA A 62 2.96 3.82 26.70
C ALA A 62 2.34 5.11 27.25
N ASP A 63 2.39 5.30 28.57
CA ASP A 63 1.88 6.50 29.23
C ASP A 63 2.96 7.56 29.52
N GLY A 64 4.23 7.21 29.38
CA GLY A 64 5.38 8.09 29.51
C GLY A 64 5.82 8.32 30.96
N ASP A 65 5.49 7.43 31.90
CA ASP A 65 5.86 7.56 33.31
C ASP A 65 7.28 7.04 33.64
N GLY A 66 7.96 6.42 32.66
CA GLY A 66 9.30 5.86 32.80
C GLY A 66 9.34 4.41 33.30
N HIS A 67 8.19 3.78 33.52
CA HIS A 67 8.02 2.41 33.95
C HIS A 67 7.35 1.55 32.86
N PHE A 68 7.31 0.23 33.08
CA PHE A 68 6.77 -0.74 32.10
C PHE A 68 5.67 -1.64 32.71
N ASP A 69 5.22 -1.29 33.91
CA ASP A 69 4.30 -2.09 34.72
C ASP A 69 2.90 -1.46 34.82
N SER A 70 2.68 -0.30 34.20
CA SER A 70 1.35 0.31 34.14
C SER A 70 0.40 -0.54 33.29
N PRO A 71 -0.89 -0.66 33.70
CA PRO A 71 -1.88 -1.35 32.88
C PRO A 71 -1.99 -0.72 31.48
N GLY A 72 -1.55 -1.45 30.47
CA GLY A 72 -1.51 -0.96 29.08
C GLY A 72 -0.11 -0.66 28.55
N ASP A 73 0.94 -0.80 29.35
CA ASP A 73 2.33 -0.67 28.88
C ASP A 73 2.74 -1.82 27.99
N ASN A 74 2.46 -1.66 26.70
CA ASN A 74 2.87 -2.58 25.68
C ASN A 74 3.03 -1.87 24.33
N VAL A 75 3.72 -2.55 23.41
CA VAL A 75 3.99 -2.02 22.07
C VAL A 75 2.71 -1.74 21.29
N ALA A 76 1.66 -2.56 21.46
CA ALA A 76 0.40 -2.37 20.76
C ALA A 76 -0.28 -1.05 21.10
N ASN A 77 -0.22 -0.64 22.36
CA ASN A 77 -0.70 0.67 22.80
C ASN A 77 0.27 1.80 22.41
N TYR A 78 1.57 1.60 22.66
CA TYR A 78 2.60 2.62 22.45
C TYR A 78 2.62 3.24 21.05
N VAL A 79 2.55 2.40 20.00
CA VAL A 79 2.80 2.87 18.64
C VAL A 79 1.74 3.83 18.11
N TRP A 80 0.54 3.86 18.71
CA TRP A 80 -0.63 4.64 18.28
C TRP A 80 -0.92 5.89 19.11
N THR A 81 -0.11 6.17 20.14
CA THR A 81 -0.35 7.25 21.12
C THR A 81 -0.39 8.66 20.51
N HIS A 82 0.06 8.83 19.27
CA HIS A 82 -0.03 10.07 18.50
C HIS A 82 -1.42 10.30 17.86
N LEU A 83 -2.24 9.25 17.73
CA LEU A 83 -3.61 9.34 17.20
C LEU A 83 -4.63 9.50 18.31
N PHE A 84 -5.67 10.30 18.06
CA PHE A 84 -6.75 10.52 19.01
C PHE A 84 -8.10 10.75 18.33
N ILE A 85 -9.16 10.58 19.09
CA ILE A 85 -10.52 11.04 18.76
C ILE A 85 -11.04 11.91 19.90
N TYR A 86 -12.16 12.60 19.68
CA TYR A 86 -12.87 13.31 20.75
C TYR A 86 -14.11 12.56 21.24
N LYS A 87 -14.76 11.77 20.37
CA LYS A 87 -16.00 11.08 20.71
C LYS A 87 -16.16 9.75 19.98
N ASP A 88 -16.03 9.78 18.65
CA ASP A 88 -16.33 8.63 17.78
C ASP A 88 -15.43 8.64 16.54
N LEU A 89 -15.42 7.50 15.82
CA LEU A 89 -14.71 7.30 14.55
C LEU A 89 -15.43 7.95 13.35
N GLU A 90 -16.54 8.66 13.58
CA GLU A 90 -17.13 9.59 12.60
C GLU A 90 -16.40 10.95 12.58
N GLY A 91 -15.44 11.16 13.50
CA GLY A 91 -14.64 12.37 13.57
C GLY A 91 -15.38 13.53 14.24
N THR A 92 -16.34 13.23 15.13
CA THR A 92 -17.08 14.23 15.90
C THR A 92 -16.18 14.89 16.95
N LYS A 93 -16.08 16.22 16.88
CA LYS A 93 -15.49 17.05 17.94
C LYS A 93 -16.62 17.82 18.64
N PRO A 94 -16.93 17.52 19.92
CA PRO A 94 -17.93 18.26 20.68
C PRO A 94 -17.64 19.77 20.73
N ALA A 95 -18.69 20.59 20.78
CA ALA A 95 -18.54 22.04 20.91
C ALA A 95 -17.80 22.38 22.21
N GLY A 96 -16.79 23.25 22.12
CA GLY A 96 -15.94 23.64 23.26
C GLY A 96 -14.86 22.63 23.67
N ALA A 97 -14.76 21.48 23.01
CA ALA A 97 -13.74 20.48 23.32
C ALA A 97 -12.31 21.02 23.15
N THR A 98 -11.46 20.68 24.12
CA THR A 98 -10.07 21.11 24.26
C THR A 98 -9.12 19.91 24.20
N ASP A 99 -7.81 20.16 24.20
CA ASP A 99 -6.80 19.09 24.17
C ASP A 99 -6.95 18.05 25.31
N LYS A 100 -7.58 18.43 26.44
CA LYS A 100 -7.84 17.55 27.58
C LYS A 100 -8.93 16.51 27.32
N ASP A 101 -9.83 16.80 26.38
CA ASP A 101 -10.96 15.94 26.02
C ASP A 101 -10.58 14.90 24.95
N ARG A 102 -9.31 14.91 24.50
CA ARG A 102 -8.81 13.97 23.51
C ARG A 102 -8.66 12.58 24.11
N LEU A 103 -9.27 11.60 23.47
CA LEU A 103 -9.13 10.17 23.76
C LEU A 103 -8.04 9.60 22.84
N ARG A 104 -6.84 9.38 23.38
CA ARG A 104 -5.72 8.81 22.61
C ARG A 104 -5.85 7.31 22.50
N ILE A 105 -5.60 6.83 21.29
CA ILE A 105 -5.48 5.41 21.01
C ILE A 105 -4.22 4.89 21.71
N GLY A 106 -4.34 3.78 22.41
CA GLY A 106 -3.30 3.21 23.27
C GLY A 106 -3.19 3.83 24.67
N ARG A 107 -3.97 4.86 25.01
CA ARG A 107 -4.03 5.42 26.39
C ARG A 107 -5.44 5.35 26.94
N GLN A 108 -6.28 6.34 26.62
CA GLN A 108 -7.68 6.32 27.04
C GLN A 108 -8.49 5.23 26.34
N ILE A 109 -8.08 4.85 25.12
CA ILE A 109 -8.69 3.78 24.34
C ILE A 109 -7.64 2.67 24.16
N PRO A 110 -7.66 1.60 24.97
CA PRO A 110 -6.69 0.53 24.85
C PRO A 110 -6.89 -0.26 23.55
N VAL A 111 -5.79 -0.72 22.97
CA VAL A 111 -5.79 -1.66 21.84
C VAL A 111 -5.86 -3.08 22.40
N ASN A 112 -7.02 -3.71 22.26
CA ASN A 112 -7.25 -5.06 22.78
C ASN A 112 -6.40 -6.10 22.04
N ILE A 113 -6.08 -7.20 22.73
CA ILE A 113 -5.37 -8.35 22.14
C ILE A 113 -6.16 -8.84 20.91
N ASP A 114 -5.42 -9.19 19.85
CA ASP A 114 -5.97 -9.65 18.57
C ASP A 114 -6.99 -8.66 17.98
N SER A 115 -6.86 -7.37 18.28
CA SER A 115 -7.72 -6.30 17.76
C SER A 115 -6.92 -5.13 17.20
N GLY A 116 -7.54 -4.42 16.26
CA GLY A 116 -7.00 -3.20 15.69
C GLY A 116 -7.14 -1.97 16.57
N PRO A 117 -6.44 -0.87 16.24
CA PRO A 117 -6.62 0.43 16.91
C PRO A 117 -8.03 1.01 16.74
N SER A 118 -8.80 0.52 15.76
CA SER A 118 -10.23 0.84 15.58
C SER A 118 -11.16 0.08 16.55
N GLY A 119 -10.63 -0.88 17.32
CA GLY A 119 -11.40 -1.79 18.17
C GLY A 119 -11.97 -3.01 17.42
N LYS A 120 -11.69 -3.17 16.12
CA LYS A 120 -12.15 -4.33 15.35
C LYS A 120 -11.36 -5.59 15.73
N PRO A 121 -12.03 -6.72 16.02
CA PRO A 121 -11.33 -7.98 16.26
C PRO A 121 -10.70 -8.48 14.95
N LEU A 122 -9.59 -9.21 15.04
CA LEU A 122 -8.90 -9.80 13.90
C LEU A 122 -9.85 -10.59 12.98
N SER A 123 -10.79 -11.33 13.57
CA SER A 123 -11.71 -12.22 12.88
C SER A 123 -13.04 -12.32 13.63
N GLY A 124 -14.14 -12.54 12.91
CA GLY A 124 -15.46 -12.79 13.51
C GLY A 124 -16.24 -11.54 13.93
N GLY A 125 -16.07 -10.44 13.20
CA GLY A 125 -16.74 -9.16 13.47
C GLY A 125 -17.66 -8.69 12.33
N TYR A 126 -18.26 -7.51 12.50
CA TYR A 126 -18.99 -6.82 11.43
C TYR A 126 -18.19 -5.61 10.92
N LEU A 127 -18.15 -5.46 9.59
CA LEU A 127 -17.58 -4.30 8.92
C LEU A 127 -18.41 -3.05 9.23
N GLU A 128 -17.75 -1.90 9.38
CA GLU A 128 -18.37 -0.59 9.53
C GLU A 128 -18.57 0.10 8.19
N TYR A 129 -19.74 0.72 7.99
CA TYR A 129 -20.02 1.44 6.75
C TYR A 129 -19.53 2.89 6.82
N ALA A 130 -18.58 3.22 5.95
CA ALA A 130 -18.15 4.58 5.68
C ALA A 130 -19.16 5.27 4.77
N GLY A 131 -19.83 6.31 5.28
CA GLY A 131 -20.79 7.11 4.51
C GLY A 131 -20.15 7.98 3.43
N LYS A 132 -20.88 9.00 2.96
CA LYS A 132 -20.43 9.90 1.86
C LYS A 132 -19.13 10.65 2.13
N ASN A 133 -18.77 10.84 3.40
CA ASN A 133 -17.58 11.59 3.85
C ASN A 133 -16.38 10.68 4.16
N GLY A 134 -16.50 9.37 3.95
CA GLY A 134 -15.53 8.41 4.48
C GLY A 134 -15.82 8.02 5.93
N GLY A 135 -14.92 7.25 6.53
CA GLY A 135 -15.05 6.71 7.89
C GLY A 135 -13.68 6.47 8.53
N ASN A 136 -13.70 5.93 9.75
CA ASN A 136 -12.51 5.73 10.58
C ASN A 136 -11.66 7.01 10.70
N ILE A 137 -12.32 8.09 11.10
CA ILE A 137 -11.69 9.42 11.16
C ILE A 137 -11.00 9.58 12.51
N VAL A 138 -9.68 9.61 12.48
CA VAL A 138 -8.83 9.93 13.63
C VAL A 138 -8.23 11.31 13.45
N MET A 139 -7.72 11.89 14.53
CA MET A 139 -6.98 13.14 14.50
C MET A 139 -5.54 12.95 14.96
N THR A 140 -4.68 13.81 14.47
CA THR A 140 -3.27 13.92 14.89
C THR A 140 -2.86 15.40 14.88
N ASP A 141 -1.79 15.72 15.59
CA ASP A 141 -1.17 17.04 15.51
C ASP A 141 -0.03 17.03 14.46
N THR A 142 0.43 18.22 14.09
CA THR A 142 1.44 18.38 13.02
C THR A 142 2.77 18.92 13.57
N LEU A 143 3.78 19.06 12.69
CA LEU A 143 5.01 19.79 13.02
C LEU A 143 4.80 21.31 13.14
N VAL A 144 3.65 21.83 12.74
CA VAL A 144 3.29 23.25 12.84
C VAL A 144 2.43 23.43 14.10
N PRO A 145 2.97 23.89 15.24
CA PRO A 145 2.29 23.78 16.55
C PRO A 145 0.90 24.42 16.64
N PRO A 146 0.60 25.53 15.93
CA PRO A 146 -0.76 26.07 15.91
C PRO A 146 -1.77 25.25 15.09
N VAL A 147 -1.31 24.32 14.25
CA VAL A 147 -2.16 23.44 13.43
C VAL A 147 -2.34 22.12 14.17
N LYS A 148 -3.44 22.04 14.91
CA LYS A 148 -3.87 20.90 15.73
C LYS A 148 -5.09 20.23 15.15
N ASP A 149 -5.39 19.03 15.64
CA ASP A 149 -6.61 18.27 15.32
C ASP A 149 -6.79 18.00 13.82
N VAL A 150 -5.71 17.70 13.09
CA VAL A 150 -5.77 17.36 11.67
C VAL A 150 -6.49 16.03 11.52
N LYS A 151 -7.62 16.04 10.81
CA LYS A 151 -8.40 14.84 10.51
C LYS A 151 -7.69 13.99 9.47
N LEU A 152 -7.55 12.71 9.77
CA LEU A 152 -7.12 11.66 8.84
C LEU A 152 -8.32 10.76 8.55
N VAL A 153 -8.83 10.81 7.32
CA VAL A 153 -9.93 9.95 6.88
C VAL A 153 -9.34 8.65 6.34
N LEU A 154 -9.38 7.59 7.13
CA LEU A 154 -8.66 6.34 6.82
C LEU A 154 -9.44 5.38 5.91
N THR A 155 -10.76 5.55 5.84
CA THR A 155 -11.65 4.77 4.96
C THR A 155 -12.34 5.68 3.96
N ALA A 156 -12.19 5.38 2.66
CA ALA A 156 -12.87 6.12 1.60
C ALA A 156 -14.40 5.98 1.69
N SER A 157 -15.14 6.91 1.07
CA SER A 157 -16.60 6.91 1.15
C SER A 157 -17.24 5.65 0.57
N HIS A 158 -18.47 5.32 1.00
CA HIS A 158 -19.28 4.19 0.52
C HIS A 158 -18.56 2.82 0.50
N LEU A 159 -17.71 2.58 1.50
CA LEU A 159 -17.03 1.31 1.74
C LEU A 159 -17.47 0.71 3.06
N TRP A 160 -17.47 -0.61 3.15
CA TRP A 160 -17.54 -1.33 4.41
C TRP A 160 -16.10 -1.69 4.82
N ASP A 161 -15.72 -1.47 6.08
CA ASP A 161 -14.34 -1.63 6.52
C ASP A 161 -14.22 -2.25 7.93
N ALA A 162 -13.21 -3.10 8.10
CA ALA A 162 -12.65 -3.46 9.39
C ALA A 162 -11.20 -3.02 9.41
N LEU A 163 -10.97 -1.80 9.90
CA LEU A 163 -9.70 -1.10 9.82
C LEU A 163 -8.68 -1.66 10.81
N GLY A 164 -7.47 -1.92 10.32
CA GLY A 164 -6.30 -2.14 11.16
C GLY A 164 -6.33 -3.47 11.90
N LEU A 165 -6.70 -4.56 11.25
CA LEU A 165 -6.64 -5.93 11.75
C LEU A 165 -5.20 -6.44 11.83
N PRO A 166 -4.77 -7.02 12.97
CA PRO A 166 -3.39 -7.43 13.18
C PRO A 166 -3.04 -8.76 12.47
N LEU A 167 -3.26 -8.87 11.16
CA LEU A 167 -3.07 -10.12 10.42
C LEU A 167 -1.61 -10.59 10.46
N THR A 168 -1.42 -11.89 10.66
CA THR A 168 -0.08 -12.53 10.62
C THR A 168 0.11 -13.31 9.32
N ALA A 169 1.36 -13.56 8.93
CA ALA A 169 1.67 -14.44 7.81
C ALA A 169 1.57 -15.93 8.18
N PHE A 170 0.98 -16.28 9.33
CA PHE A 170 0.98 -17.64 9.87
C PHE A 170 -0.43 -18.17 10.04
N ASN A 171 -0.63 -19.41 9.59
CA ASN A 171 -1.91 -20.09 9.71
C ASN A 171 -2.09 -20.77 11.08
N ASP A 172 -3.33 -20.83 11.58
CA ASP A 172 -3.68 -21.47 12.86
C ASP A 172 -3.40 -22.98 12.82
N THR A 173 -3.64 -23.62 11.68
CA THR A 173 -3.50 -25.07 11.48
C THR A 173 -2.05 -25.52 11.46
N THR A 174 -1.15 -24.71 10.89
CA THR A 174 0.29 -25.03 10.80
C THR A 174 1.06 -24.54 12.01
N ARG A 175 0.65 -23.41 12.62
CA ARG A 175 1.33 -22.85 13.77
C ARG A 175 0.97 -23.56 15.08
N LYS A 176 1.77 -24.57 15.46
CA LYS A 176 1.62 -25.33 16.71
C LYS A 176 2.78 -25.24 17.71
N GLY A 177 3.97 -24.83 17.29
CA GLY A 177 5.16 -24.72 18.16
C GLY A 177 5.28 -23.36 18.89
N THR A 178 6.43 -23.09 19.49
CA THR A 178 6.78 -21.77 20.07
C THR A 178 7.23 -20.79 18.98
N ILE A 179 7.18 -19.47 19.20
CA ILE A 179 7.63 -18.51 18.16
C ILE A 179 9.08 -18.76 17.66
N ARG A 180 9.94 -19.36 18.50
CA ARG A 180 11.32 -19.78 18.17
C ARG A 180 11.40 -20.81 17.04
N SER A 181 10.35 -21.62 16.88
CA SER A 181 10.36 -22.73 15.92
C SER A 181 9.91 -22.34 14.51
N VAL A 182 9.63 -21.05 14.26
CA VAL A 182 9.14 -20.56 12.95
C VAL A 182 10.24 -20.69 11.89
N THR A 183 9.89 -21.18 10.71
CA THR A 183 10.76 -21.33 9.54
C THR A 183 10.20 -20.58 8.35
N GLU A 184 11.00 -20.36 7.29
CA GLU A 184 10.52 -19.73 6.06
C GLU A 184 9.37 -20.51 5.38
N LYS A 185 9.23 -21.81 5.68
CA LYS A 185 8.13 -22.65 5.18
C LYS A 185 6.80 -22.41 5.91
N ASP A 186 6.81 -21.77 7.07
CA ASP A 186 5.59 -21.45 7.81
C ASP A 186 4.85 -20.23 7.24
N PHE A 187 5.50 -19.44 6.40
CA PHE A 187 4.95 -18.20 5.86
C PHE A 187 3.86 -18.45 4.81
N GLN A 188 2.78 -17.69 4.94
CA GLN A 188 1.67 -17.57 4.02
C GLN A 188 1.55 -16.07 3.67
N PRO A 189 2.20 -15.62 2.59
CA PRO A 189 2.29 -14.20 2.25
C PRO A 189 0.95 -13.56 1.89
N PHE A 190 -0.11 -14.36 1.69
CA PHE A 190 -1.47 -13.90 1.45
C PHE A 190 -2.46 -14.65 2.33
N GLN A 191 -3.23 -13.88 3.08
CA GLN A 191 -4.29 -14.38 3.96
C GLN A 191 -5.63 -14.32 3.25
N TYR A 192 -6.46 -15.34 3.46
CA TYR A 192 -7.83 -15.42 2.93
C TYR A 192 -8.78 -14.70 3.88
N SER A 193 -9.34 -13.59 3.43
CA SER A 193 -10.37 -12.85 4.17
C SER A 193 -11.72 -13.05 3.51
N THR A 194 -12.71 -13.50 4.27
CA THR A 194 -14.06 -13.78 3.78
C THR A 194 -15.03 -12.77 4.35
N VAL A 195 -15.98 -12.34 3.51
CA VAL A 195 -17.09 -11.48 3.89
C VAL A 195 -18.39 -12.18 3.53
N GLU A 196 -19.27 -12.30 4.51
CA GLU A 196 -20.61 -12.85 4.38
C GLU A 196 -21.67 -11.75 4.56
N MET A 197 -22.71 -11.81 3.73
CA MET A 197 -23.85 -10.91 3.87
C MET A 197 -24.84 -11.47 4.89
N HIS A 198 -25.13 -10.69 5.91
CA HIS A 198 -26.11 -10.98 6.95
C HIS A 198 -27.24 -9.94 6.88
N ASP A 199 -28.42 -10.29 7.38
CA ASP A 199 -29.50 -9.32 7.58
C ASP A 199 -29.23 -8.43 8.81
N ARG A 200 -30.09 -7.43 9.03
CA ARG A 200 -30.00 -6.51 10.17
C ARG A 200 -29.96 -7.22 11.53
N THR A 201 -30.55 -8.41 11.65
CA THR A 201 -30.58 -9.23 12.88
C THR A 201 -29.30 -10.03 13.08
N GLY A 202 -28.43 -10.09 12.06
CA GLY A 202 -27.19 -10.85 12.07
C GLY A 202 -27.34 -12.28 11.56
N LYS A 203 -28.48 -12.64 10.96
CA LYS A 203 -28.67 -13.96 10.34
C LYS A 203 -28.04 -13.96 8.95
N GLY A 204 -27.19 -14.96 8.67
CA GLY A 204 -26.57 -15.13 7.36
C GLY A 204 -27.58 -15.27 6.23
N MET A 205 -27.44 -14.43 5.21
CA MET A 205 -28.25 -14.47 4.00
C MET A 205 -27.76 -15.59 3.10
N LYS A 206 -28.70 -16.20 2.37
CA LYS A 206 -28.42 -17.34 1.48
C LYS A 206 -28.71 -16.99 0.04
N ASN A 207 -27.90 -17.51 -0.87
CA ASN A 207 -28.15 -17.46 -2.31
C ASN A 207 -29.26 -18.44 -2.71
N SER A 208 -29.60 -18.45 -4.00
CA SER A 208 -30.63 -19.32 -4.58
C SER A 208 -30.36 -20.82 -4.38
N SER A 209 -29.09 -21.22 -4.20
CA SER A 209 -28.68 -22.60 -3.92
C SER A 209 -28.67 -22.94 -2.42
N GLY A 210 -29.13 -22.04 -1.55
CA GLY A 210 -29.16 -22.23 -0.10
C GLY A 210 -27.80 -22.10 0.60
N MET A 211 -26.75 -21.70 -0.11
CA MET A 211 -25.42 -21.43 0.45
C MET A 211 -25.33 -19.99 0.95
N PRO A 212 -24.47 -19.68 1.95
CA PRO A 212 -24.22 -18.31 2.37
C PRO A 212 -23.83 -17.41 1.20
N VAL A 213 -24.31 -16.16 1.20
CA VAL A 213 -23.82 -15.12 0.28
C VAL A 213 -22.45 -14.68 0.80
N SER A 214 -21.40 -15.29 0.26
CA SER A 214 -20.03 -15.19 0.77
C SER A 214 -19.05 -14.99 -0.37
N TYR A 215 -18.11 -14.07 -0.18
CA TYR A 215 -17.02 -13.79 -1.11
C TYR A 215 -15.72 -13.64 -0.33
N PHE A 216 -14.60 -13.97 -0.96
CA PHE A 216 -13.30 -13.81 -0.34
C PHE A 216 -12.41 -12.80 -1.08
N GLY A 217 -11.45 -12.25 -0.36
CA GLY A 217 -10.35 -11.47 -0.88
C GLY A 217 -9.03 -11.91 -0.27
N THR A 218 -7.93 -11.43 -0.83
CA THR A 218 -6.59 -11.66 -0.30
C THR A 218 -6.05 -10.45 0.45
N ASN A 219 -5.36 -10.72 1.55
CA ASN A 219 -4.60 -9.73 2.30
C ASN A 219 -3.11 -10.09 2.28
N PRO A 220 -2.25 -9.31 1.59
CA PRO A 220 -0.81 -9.50 1.69
C PRO A 220 -0.31 -9.26 3.12
N VAL A 221 0.46 -10.21 3.65
CA VAL A 221 1.15 -10.11 4.94
C VAL A 221 2.50 -10.78 4.80
N ASP A 222 3.59 -10.01 4.90
CA ASP A 222 4.93 -10.59 4.89
C ASP A 222 5.91 -9.82 5.80
N ILE A 223 7.01 -10.47 6.15
CA ILE A 223 8.10 -9.92 6.97
C ILE A 223 9.31 -9.62 6.07
N PRO A 224 10.00 -8.48 6.28
CA PRO A 224 11.16 -8.16 5.48
C PRO A 224 12.33 -9.09 5.74
N ASN A 225 13.07 -9.45 4.69
CA ASN A 225 14.21 -10.36 4.78
C ASN A 225 15.50 -9.64 5.19
N CYS A 226 15.42 -8.78 6.21
CA CYS A 226 16.58 -8.07 6.77
C CYS A 226 17.69 -9.04 7.17
N TYR A 227 17.30 -10.23 7.66
CA TYR A 227 18.22 -11.24 8.13
C TYR A 227 19.18 -11.74 7.03
N ALA A 228 18.79 -11.73 5.76
CA ALA A 228 19.69 -12.15 4.67
C ALA A 228 21.00 -11.33 4.68
N CYS A 229 20.91 -10.01 4.84
CA CYS A 229 22.08 -9.13 4.82
C CYS A 229 22.65 -8.86 6.21
N HIS A 230 21.82 -8.83 7.26
CA HIS A 230 22.21 -8.38 8.60
C HIS A 230 22.52 -9.52 9.58
N SER A 231 22.58 -10.78 9.14
CA SER A 231 22.95 -11.92 10.00
C SER A 231 23.93 -12.87 9.33
N ARG A 232 24.62 -13.71 10.12
CA ARG A 232 25.62 -14.69 9.65
C ARG A 232 26.58 -14.04 8.65
N ASN A 233 26.80 -14.66 7.49
CA ASN A 233 27.71 -14.17 6.44
C ASN A 233 27.08 -13.10 5.54
N GLY A 234 25.93 -12.54 5.91
CA GLY A 234 25.33 -11.42 5.20
C GLY A 234 26.26 -10.21 5.19
N LYS A 235 26.22 -9.43 4.10
CA LYS A 235 27.16 -8.33 3.88
C LYS A 235 27.21 -7.31 5.03
N ALA A 236 26.06 -6.90 5.57
CA ALA A 236 26.00 -5.95 6.67
C ALA A 236 26.43 -6.56 8.01
N ALA A 237 26.24 -7.86 8.22
CA ALA A 237 26.80 -8.56 9.38
C ALA A 237 28.33 -8.66 9.30
N GLN A 238 28.88 -8.96 8.12
CA GLN A 238 30.33 -8.99 7.93
C GLN A 238 30.94 -7.60 8.17
N MET A 239 30.34 -6.54 7.62
CA MET A 239 30.76 -5.16 7.89
C MET A 239 30.81 -4.84 9.39
N ALA A 240 29.76 -5.20 10.14
CA ALA A 240 29.73 -5.00 11.58
C ALA A 240 30.89 -5.72 12.29
N ARG A 241 31.19 -6.98 11.90
CA ARG A 241 32.31 -7.75 12.48
C ARG A 241 33.67 -7.14 12.13
N ASP A 242 33.83 -6.67 10.90
CA ASP A 242 35.06 -6.00 10.44
C ASP A 242 35.31 -4.71 11.23
N GLU A 243 34.25 -4.04 11.68
CA GLU A 243 34.29 -2.88 12.57
C GLU A 243 34.41 -3.23 14.08
N GLY A 244 34.55 -4.51 14.41
CA GLY A 244 34.69 -4.99 15.78
C GLY A 244 33.39 -5.07 16.58
N ILE A 245 32.23 -4.93 15.95
CA ILE A 245 30.91 -5.05 16.57
C ILE A 245 30.54 -6.52 16.70
N LYS A 246 30.26 -6.99 17.93
CA LYS A 246 30.03 -8.41 18.23
C LYS A 246 28.71 -8.74 18.93
N TYR A 247 27.84 -7.75 19.15
CA TYR A 247 26.57 -7.96 19.87
C TYR A 247 25.64 -8.92 19.12
N SER A 248 25.57 -8.83 17.80
CA SER A 248 24.76 -9.70 16.95
C SER A 248 25.20 -11.18 17.02
N ASP A 249 26.50 -11.46 17.07
CA ASP A 249 27.01 -12.83 17.23
C ASP A 249 26.63 -13.44 18.59
N LYS A 250 26.64 -12.62 19.66
CA LYS A 250 26.18 -13.04 21.00
C LYS A 250 24.69 -13.35 20.99
N GLU A 251 23.90 -12.49 20.34
CA GLU A 251 22.46 -12.66 20.20
C GLU A 251 22.11 -13.98 19.51
N TYR A 252 22.76 -14.30 18.39
CA TYR A 252 22.54 -15.59 17.73
C TYR A 252 22.92 -16.77 18.61
N LYS A 253 24.10 -16.70 19.27
CA LYS A 253 24.57 -17.79 20.15
C LYS A 253 23.58 -18.06 21.28
N TYR A 254 23.01 -16.99 21.84
CA TYR A 254 21.96 -17.10 22.85
C TYR A 254 20.75 -17.87 22.32
N TRP A 255 20.19 -17.48 21.17
CA TRP A 255 19.01 -18.15 20.63
C TRP A 255 19.29 -19.59 20.22
N LYS A 256 20.44 -19.88 19.62
CA LYS A 256 20.83 -21.25 19.28
C LYS A 256 21.10 -22.16 20.48
N SER A 257 21.08 -21.65 21.71
CA SER A 257 21.12 -22.50 22.91
C SER A 257 19.79 -23.24 23.16
N TYR A 258 18.68 -22.76 22.60
CA TYR A 258 17.38 -23.41 22.73
C TYR A 258 17.21 -24.54 21.72
N PRO A 259 16.73 -25.73 22.14
CA PRO A 259 16.62 -26.90 21.26
C PRO A 259 15.58 -26.73 20.15
N ASP A 260 14.57 -25.89 20.35
CA ASP A 260 13.49 -25.61 19.40
C ASP A 260 13.72 -24.37 18.53
N GLU A 261 14.86 -23.69 18.67
CA GLU A 261 15.20 -22.50 17.89
C GLU A 261 15.55 -22.85 16.44
N SER A 262 14.73 -22.33 15.52
CA SER A 262 14.99 -22.44 14.10
C SER A 262 16.18 -21.58 13.68
N GLU A 263 16.79 -21.92 12.55
CA GLU A 263 17.83 -21.06 11.97
C GLU A 263 17.28 -19.69 11.54
N TYR A 264 16.03 -19.63 11.09
CA TYR A 264 15.40 -18.40 10.65
C TYR A 264 15.24 -17.40 11.81
N MET A 265 14.70 -17.85 12.95
CA MET A 265 14.43 -16.98 14.10
C MET A 265 15.73 -16.49 14.77
N ALA A 266 16.74 -17.36 14.87
CA ALA A 266 18.03 -16.97 15.42
C ALA A 266 18.70 -15.89 14.57
N ARG A 267 18.60 -16.00 13.25
CA ARG A 267 19.10 -15.00 12.30
C ARG A 267 18.28 -13.70 12.31
N LEU A 268 16.96 -13.78 12.51
CA LEU A 268 16.11 -12.60 12.65
C LEU A 268 16.44 -11.79 13.91
N ALA A 269 16.69 -12.47 15.02
CA ALA A 269 17.14 -11.84 16.25
C ALA A 269 18.54 -11.22 16.10
N GLU A 270 19.50 -11.97 15.53
CA GLU A 270 20.83 -11.45 15.19
C GLU A 270 20.75 -10.19 14.34
N SER A 271 19.92 -10.21 13.29
CA SER A 271 19.69 -9.09 12.40
C SER A 271 19.21 -7.85 13.15
N SER A 272 18.27 -8.02 14.08
CA SER A 272 17.70 -6.91 14.86
C SER A 272 18.79 -6.22 15.69
N ILE A 273 19.61 -7.00 16.41
CA ILE A 273 20.74 -6.45 17.20
C ILE A 273 21.83 -5.87 16.29
N ASN A 274 22.09 -6.48 15.13
CA ASN A 274 23.07 -5.96 14.18
C ASN A 274 22.67 -4.58 13.65
N ILE A 275 21.40 -4.40 13.28
CA ILE A 275 20.86 -3.10 12.82
C ILE A 275 21.04 -2.04 13.90
N LEU A 276 20.64 -2.33 15.15
CA LEU A 276 20.80 -1.38 16.26
C LEU A 276 22.27 -1.07 16.56
N SER A 277 23.16 -2.08 16.47
CA SER A 277 24.59 -1.89 16.72
C SER A 277 25.24 -0.98 15.67
N LEU A 278 24.93 -1.19 14.39
CA LEU A 278 25.39 -0.32 13.31
C LEU A 278 24.83 1.10 13.48
N HIS A 279 23.57 1.22 13.91
CA HIS A 279 22.96 2.51 14.14
C HIS A 279 23.66 3.28 15.28
N ASP A 280 23.94 2.64 16.41
CA ASP A 280 24.70 3.24 17.51
C ASP A 280 26.11 3.65 17.07
N LYS A 281 26.78 2.82 16.25
CA LYS A 281 28.12 3.08 15.73
C LYS A 281 28.20 4.27 14.79
N HIS A 282 27.23 4.43 13.89
CA HIS A 282 27.31 5.37 12.76
C HIS A 282 26.42 6.61 12.90
N HIS A 283 25.47 6.60 13.84
CA HIS A 283 24.47 7.65 13.98
C HIS A 283 24.31 8.17 15.42
N GLU A 284 25.28 7.89 16.29
CA GLU A 284 25.34 8.39 17.68
C GLU A 284 24.09 8.08 18.51
N THR A 285 23.39 7.00 18.16
CA THR A 285 22.30 6.47 19.00
C THR A 285 22.85 5.64 20.15
N THR A 286 21.96 5.27 21.06
CA THR A 286 22.30 4.53 22.29
C THR A 286 21.30 3.41 22.54
N PHE A 287 20.79 2.79 21.48
CA PHE A 287 19.78 1.74 21.55
C PHE A 287 20.26 0.52 22.34
N LEU A 288 21.55 0.19 22.26
CA LEU A 288 22.14 -0.95 22.97
C LEU A 288 22.81 -0.59 24.31
N LYS A 289 22.59 0.63 24.84
CA LYS A 289 23.22 1.09 26.11
C LYS A 289 22.96 0.19 27.31
N ASP A 290 21.83 -0.50 27.35
CA ASP A 290 21.41 -1.42 28.42
C ASP A 290 21.18 -2.83 27.85
N TYR A 291 21.97 -3.21 26.83
CA TYR A 291 21.92 -4.56 26.28
C TYR A 291 22.42 -5.60 27.29
N ARG A 292 21.62 -6.63 27.56
CA ARG A 292 21.90 -7.69 28.54
C ARG A 292 21.93 -9.05 27.88
N GLU A 293 23.11 -9.52 27.51
CA GLU A 293 23.30 -10.75 26.72
C GLU A 293 22.66 -12.03 27.31
N ASN A 294 22.52 -12.11 28.63
CA ASN A 294 22.01 -13.29 29.32
C ASN A 294 20.56 -13.14 29.83
N ALA A 295 19.88 -12.03 29.54
CA ALA A 295 18.51 -11.85 29.99
C ALA A 295 17.55 -12.79 29.25
N SER A 296 16.69 -13.49 30.00
CA SER A 296 15.70 -14.43 29.46
C SER A 296 14.46 -13.77 28.84
N GLY A 297 14.22 -12.49 29.16
CA GLY A 297 13.15 -11.68 28.61
C GLY A 297 13.68 -10.57 27.69
N ASN A 298 13.44 -9.31 28.08
CA ASN A 298 13.90 -8.15 27.34
C ASN A 298 15.42 -7.96 27.46
N ARG A 299 16.16 -8.22 26.38
CA ARG A 299 17.61 -8.00 26.30
C ARG A 299 18.02 -6.55 26.00
N LEU A 300 17.10 -5.65 25.69
CA LEU A 300 17.36 -4.21 25.53
C LEU A 300 17.20 -3.43 26.84
N GLY A 301 16.84 -4.12 27.94
CA GLY A 301 16.70 -3.49 29.26
C GLY A 301 15.73 -2.31 29.25
N SER A 302 16.12 -1.22 29.91
CA SER A 302 15.39 0.04 29.98
C SER A 302 15.21 0.76 28.64
N THR A 303 15.97 0.42 27.59
CA THR A 303 15.69 0.95 26.24
C THR A 303 14.35 0.43 25.73
N GLY A 304 14.02 -0.84 26.03
CA GLY A 304 12.84 -1.52 25.49
C GLY A 304 12.85 -1.62 23.97
N LEU A 305 11.68 -1.87 23.37
CA LEU A 305 11.53 -1.87 21.91
C LEU A 305 11.90 -0.51 21.32
N VAL A 306 12.71 -0.54 20.26
CA VAL A 306 13.04 0.62 19.42
C VAL A 306 12.03 0.71 18.28
N ASN A 307 11.25 1.78 18.25
CA ASN A 307 10.33 2.11 17.18
C ASN A 307 10.96 3.18 16.28
N CYS A 308 11.38 2.80 15.07
CA CYS A 308 12.08 3.69 14.14
C CYS A 308 11.29 4.98 13.87
N ALA A 309 9.95 4.88 13.84
CA ALA A 309 9.05 6.00 13.59
C ALA A 309 9.17 7.11 14.64
N ASP A 310 9.75 6.83 15.82
CA ASP A 310 9.93 7.85 16.87
C ASP A 310 10.94 8.93 16.46
N CYS A 311 11.93 8.59 15.65
CA CYS A 311 12.93 9.53 15.12
C CYS A 311 12.69 9.87 13.65
N HIS A 312 12.23 8.88 12.89
CA HIS A 312 12.00 8.96 11.45
C HIS A 312 10.49 9.04 11.20
N GLY A 313 9.94 10.24 11.10
CA GLY A 313 8.51 10.42 10.87
C GLY A 313 7.98 9.56 9.72
N ASP A 314 6.72 9.15 9.84
CA ASP A 314 6.08 8.21 8.94
C ASP A 314 4.60 8.53 8.80
N ASN A 315 4.20 8.91 7.59
CA ASN A 315 2.81 9.22 7.31
C ASN A 315 1.92 7.99 7.17
N VAL A 316 2.48 6.79 6.97
CA VAL A 316 1.68 5.56 6.84
C VAL A 316 0.99 5.24 8.15
N SER A 317 1.75 5.30 9.25
CA SER A 317 1.20 5.15 10.61
C SER A 317 0.53 6.42 11.14
N GLY A 318 0.52 7.51 10.36
CA GLY A 318 0.00 8.82 10.77
C GLY A 318 0.89 9.55 11.79
N ASN A 319 2.15 9.12 11.97
CA ASN A 319 3.10 9.77 12.85
C ASN A 319 3.68 11.01 12.20
N LEU A 320 2.90 12.09 12.22
CA LEU A 320 3.24 13.36 11.60
C LEU A 320 4.17 14.23 12.46
N GLN A 321 4.48 13.82 13.69
CA GLN A 321 5.35 14.56 14.60
C GLN A 321 6.65 13.80 14.83
N GLU A 322 7.76 14.43 14.48
CA GLU A 322 9.12 13.92 14.71
C GLU A 322 10.00 15.00 15.37
N PRO A 323 10.84 14.65 16.37
CA PRO A 323 10.81 13.39 17.12
C PRO A 323 9.45 13.20 17.79
N ARG A 324 9.00 11.95 17.93
CA ARG A 324 7.71 11.64 18.56
C ARG A 324 7.72 12.15 20.00
N PRO A 325 6.77 13.03 20.40
CA PRO A 325 6.77 13.60 21.75
C PRO A 325 6.60 12.58 22.88
N THR A 326 5.96 11.43 22.58
CA THR A 326 5.70 10.34 23.51
C THR A 326 6.76 9.24 23.48
N ALA A 327 7.93 9.48 22.87
CA ALA A 327 8.97 8.46 22.79
C ALA A 327 9.62 8.18 24.16
N THR A 328 9.84 6.89 24.47
CA THR A 328 10.35 6.43 25.78
C THR A 328 11.51 5.44 25.63
N GLY A 329 12.37 5.34 26.67
CA GLY A 329 13.52 4.40 26.76
C GLY A 329 14.82 4.90 26.13
N TYR A 330 14.74 5.75 25.10
CA TYR A 330 15.90 6.34 24.41
C TYR A 330 15.65 7.80 24.02
N LYS A 331 16.73 8.53 23.75
CA LYS A 331 16.65 9.90 23.25
C LYS A 331 16.24 9.87 21.77
N ALA A 332 15.00 10.25 21.48
CA ALA A 332 14.55 10.45 20.11
C ALA A 332 15.19 11.71 19.50
N VAL A 333 15.53 11.65 18.22
CA VAL A 333 16.14 12.74 17.45
C VAL A 333 15.37 12.97 16.16
N LYS A 334 15.46 14.18 15.60
CA LYS A 334 14.86 14.45 14.30
C LYS A 334 15.75 13.83 13.23
N ALA A 335 15.21 12.90 12.45
CA ALA A 335 15.91 12.26 11.35
C ALA A 335 15.20 12.50 10.01
N MET A 336 15.76 11.96 8.93
CA MET A 336 15.03 11.90 7.65
C MET A 336 13.80 11.01 7.79
N PRO A 337 12.70 11.26 7.04
CA PRO A 337 11.54 10.37 7.01
C PRO A 337 11.94 8.91 6.79
N LEU A 338 11.20 7.97 7.38
CA LEU A 338 11.60 6.55 7.41
C LEU A 338 11.82 5.97 6.01
N SER A 339 10.94 6.28 5.07
CA SER A 339 11.06 5.86 3.67
C SER A 339 12.33 6.37 3.01
N GLU A 340 12.72 7.62 3.27
CA GLU A 340 13.91 8.22 2.69
C GLU A 340 15.19 7.63 3.30
N ALA A 341 15.21 7.48 4.62
CA ALA A 341 16.35 6.93 5.35
C ALA A 341 16.66 5.49 4.91
N ILE A 342 15.65 4.62 4.87
CA ILE A 342 15.84 3.21 4.49
C ILE A 342 16.24 3.10 3.02
N HIS A 343 15.45 3.67 2.09
CA HIS A 343 15.73 3.49 0.67
C HIS A 343 17.04 4.19 0.25
N GLY A 344 17.30 5.40 0.73
CA GLY A 344 18.50 6.16 0.41
C GLY A 344 19.76 5.42 0.83
N PHE A 345 19.81 4.91 2.07
CA PHE A 345 20.96 4.17 2.57
C PHE A 345 21.19 2.87 1.78
N HIS A 346 20.15 2.05 1.61
CA HIS A 346 20.30 0.75 0.95
C HIS A 346 20.63 0.89 -0.53
N LEU A 347 20.03 1.84 -1.25
CA LEU A 347 20.37 2.07 -2.66
C LEU A 347 21.77 2.66 -2.85
N GLY A 348 22.31 3.34 -1.82
CA GLY A 348 23.69 3.81 -1.81
C GLY A 348 24.71 2.70 -1.52
N MET A 349 24.43 1.84 -0.55
CA MET A 349 25.37 0.80 -0.07
C MET A 349 25.25 -0.54 -0.81
N VAL A 350 24.03 -0.92 -1.17
CA VAL A 350 23.66 -2.19 -1.80
C VAL A 350 22.61 -1.97 -2.91
N PRO A 351 22.96 -1.28 -4.01
CA PRO A 351 22.03 -0.97 -5.11
C PRO A 351 21.46 -2.20 -5.84
N MET A 352 22.17 -3.34 -5.77
CA MET A 352 21.81 -4.63 -6.36
C MET A 352 21.24 -4.55 -7.79
N PRO A 353 21.97 -4.03 -8.79
CA PRO A 353 21.45 -3.96 -10.15
C PRO A 353 21.22 -5.35 -10.75
N ASP A 354 20.17 -5.50 -11.55
CA ASP A 354 20.02 -6.59 -12.53
C ASP A 354 20.87 -6.30 -13.79
N GLY A 355 20.85 -7.20 -14.77
CA GLY A 355 21.58 -7.05 -16.02
C GLY A 355 21.18 -5.82 -16.85
N GLY A 356 20.00 -5.24 -16.59
CA GLY A 356 19.52 -3.99 -17.19
C GLY A 356 19.65 -2.77 -16.27
N GLY A 357 20.32 -2.89 -15.12
CA GLY A 357 20.53 -1.84 -14.13
C GLY A 357 19.35 -1.53 -13.21
N ARG A 358 18.31 -2.37 -13.16
CA ARG A 358 17.16 -2.20 -12.24
C ARG A 358 17.53 -2.71 -10.85
N SER A 359 17.09 -2.04 -9.79
CA SER A 359 17.41 -2.51 -8.43
C SER A 359 16.62 -3.77 -8.10
N GLN A 360 17.32 -4.83 -7.69
CA GLN A 360 16.72 -6.02 -7.11
C GLN A 360 16.38 -5.82 -5.61
N ALA A 361 16.95 -4.79 -4.99
CA ALA A 361 16.88 -4.53 -3.56
C ALA A 361 15.43 -4.36 -3.05
N CYS A 362 14.52 -3.87 -3.90
CA CYS A 362 13.11 -3.70 -3.56
C CYS A 362 12.49 -5.04 -3.12
N GLN A 363 12.65 -6.08 -3.94
CA GLN A 363 12.15 -7.43 -3.64
C GLN A 363 13.03 -8.20 -2.65
N SER A 364 14.24 -7.72 -2.35
CA SER A 364 15.06 -8.28 -1.27
C SER A 364 14.47 -8.00 0.11
N CYS A 365 13.74 -6.89 0.25
CA CYS A 365 13.08 -6.53 1.51
C CYS A 365 11.58 -6.81 1.48
N HIS A 366 10.89 -6.57 0.35
CA HIS A 366 9.44 -6.48 0.38
C HIS A 366 8.74 -7.02 -0.88
N PRO A 367 7.85 -8.01 -0.73
CA PRO A 367 7.87 -9.18 0.14
C PRO A 367 8.75 -10.29 -0.47
N THR A 368 9.16 -11.25 0.36
CA THR A 368 10.18 -12.24 0.01
C THR A 368 9.67 -13.68 -0.04
N HIS A 369 8.53 -13.98 0.58
CA HIS A 369 7.99 -15.34 0.64
C HIS A 369 6.95 -15.62 -0.47
N PHE A 370 6.80 -16.90 -0.79
CA PHE A 370 5.94 -17.47 -1.82
C PHE A 370 4.78 -18.23 -1.17
N GLN A 371 3.62 -18.26 -1.86
CA GLN A 371 2.43 -18.97 -1.38
C GLN A 371 2.65 -20.48 -1.25
N ASN A 372 3.46 -21.07 -2.15
CA ASN A 372 3.91 -22.46 -2.04
C ASN A 372 5.09 -22.54 -1.07
N PRO A 373 4.95 -23.15 0.12
CA PRO A 373 6.01 -23.22 1.13
C PRO A 373 7.30 -23.88 0.64
N ASN A 374 7.22 -24.79 -0.32
CA ASN A 374 8.39 -25.46 -0.89
C ASN A 374 9.25 -24.52 -1.76
N MET A 375 8.76 -23.33 -2.07
CA MET A 375 9.50 -22.30 -2.79
C MET A 375 10.20 -21.30 -1.84
N ASN A 376 10.02 -21.44 -0.52
CA ASN A 376 10.65 -20.62 0.50
C ASN A 376 11.96 -21.25 0.98
N ASP A 377 12.86 -21.55 0.03
CA ASP A 377 14.21 -21.98 0.29
C ASP A 377 15.19 -21.52 -0.79
N ASP A 378 16.48 -21.83 -0.61
CA ASP A 378 17.55 -21.38 -1.50
C ASP A 378 17.54 -22.06 -2.88
N SER A 379 16.82 -23.16 -3.06
CA SER A 379 16.73 -23.84 -4.36
C SER A 379 15.82 -23.10 -5.34
N ASN A 380 14.97 -22.19 -4.86
CA ASN A 380 13.99 -21.49 -5.68
C ASN A 380 14.66 -20.55 -6.70
N PRO A 381 14.61 -20.83 -8.02
CA PRO A 381 15.26 -20.02 -9.04
C PRO A 381 14.61 -18.64 -9.23
N PHE A 382 13.47 -18.39 -8.59
CA PHE A 382 12.70 -17.16 -8.71
C PHE A 382 12.97 -16.15 -7.59
N ARG A 383 13.69 -16.53 -6.53
CA ARG A 383 14.12 -15.62 -5.47
C ARG A 383 15.10 -14.59 -6.04
N VAL A 384 14.98 -13.33 -5.63
CA VAL A 384 15.84 -12.24 -6.15
C VAL A 384 17.21 -12.17 -5.47
N THR A 385 17.32 -12.73 -4.27
CA THR A 385 18.56 -12.86 -3.52
C THR A 385 18.83 -14.29 -3.09
N ASP A 386 20.08 -14.60 -2.76
CA ASP A 386 20.36 -15.77 -1.93
C ASP A 386 20.16 -15.47 -0.43
N ARG A 387 20.40 -16.47 0.43
CA ARG A 387 20.28 -16.33 1.89
C ARG A 387 21.27 -15.37 2.55
N TYR A 388 22.23 -14.81 1.83
CA TYR A 388 23.21 -13.84 2.34
C TYR A 388 23.10 -12.46 1.68
N GLY A 389 22.07 -12.26 0.86
CA GLY A 389 21.76 -10.97 0.26
C GLY A 389 22.44 -10.71 -1.09
N GLU A 390 23.01 -11.73 -1.74
CA GLU A 390 23.61 -11.57 -3.07
C GLU A 390 22.55 -11.64 -4.18
N GLY A 391 22.62 -10.72 -5.15
CA GLY A 391 21.61 -10.56 -6.20
C GLY A 391 21.68 -11.63 -7.29
N ARG A 392 20.59 -12.36 -7.50
CA ARG A 392 20.53 -13.51 -8.43
C ARG A 392 20.39 -13.13 -9.90
N PHE A 393 19.83 -11.95 -10.20
CA PHE A 393 19.62 -11.47 -11.58
C PHE A 393 20.67 -10.46 -12.02
N SER A 394 21.86 -10.42 -11.39
CA SER A 394 22.94 -9.47 -11.73
C SER A 394 23.36 -9.50 -13.20
N LYS A 395 23.16 -10.63 -13.90
CA LYS A 395 23.42 -10.79 -15.34
C LYS A 395 22.14 -11.00 -16.17
N GLY A 396 20.97 -10.96 -15.56
CA GLY A 396 19.69 -11.27 -16.19
C GLY A 396 18.65 -10.18 -15.98
N ASP A 397 17.41 -10.45 -16.38
CA ASP A 397 16.29 -9.52 -16.22
C ASP A 397 15.45 -9.92 -15.01
N ILE A 398 15.40 -9.06 -13.98
CA ILE A 398 14.64 -9.36 -12.76
C ILE A 398 13.14 -9.52 -13.01
N ARG A 399 12.60 -8.96 -14.09
CA ARG A 399 11.17 -9.14 -14.45
C ARG A 399 10.87 -10.57 -14.92
N LYS A 400 11.91 -11.38 -15.15
CA LYS A 400 11.77 -12.82 -15.36
C LYS A 400 11.69 -13.60 -14.04
N SER A 401 11.94 -12.96 -12.89
CA SER A 401 11.71 -13.57 -11.58
C SER A 401 10.28 -14.08 -11.50
N GLY A 402 10.11 -15.24 -10.90
CA GLY A 402 8.85 -15.97 -10.89
C GLY A 402 7.86 -15.49 -9.85
N GLY A 403 8.28 -14.75 -8.81
CA GLY A 403 7.38 -14.29 -7.76
C GLY A 403 7.93 -13.20 -6.84
N GLY A 404 7.25 -13.01 -5.71
CA GLY A 404 7.16 -11.77 -4.92
C GLY A 404 5.76 -11.15 -5.05
N CYS A 405 5.40 -10.11 -4.28
CA CYS A 405 4.03 -9.52 -4.35
C CYS A 405 3.66 -9.01 -5.74
N TYR A 406 4.66 -8.62 -6.53
CA TYR A 406 4.45 -7.67 -7.61
C TYR A 406 4.77 -8.28 -8.97
N VAL A 407 5.94 -8.89 -9.13
CA VAL A 407 6.37 -9.40 -10.44
C VAL A 407 5.48 -10.58 -10.86
N ARG A 408 4.85 -10.45 -12.03
CA ARG A 408 3.93 -11.40 -12.68
C ARG A 408 2.57 -11.59 -12.00
N ARG A 409 2.30 -10.87 -10.92
CA ARG A 409 1.00 -10.82 -10.26
C ARG A 409 0.13 -9.68 -10.74
N ASP A 410 0.60 -8.85 -11.68
CA ASP A 410 -0.22 -7.75 -12.16
C ASP A 410 -0.17 -7.59 -13.67
N ALA A 411 -1.18 -6.95 -14.26
CA ALA A 411 -1.26 -6.78 -15.70
C ALA A 411 -0.08 -5.99 -16.31
N HIS A 412 0.60 -5.15 -15.53
CA HIS A 412 1.77 -4.40 -15.96
C HIS A 412 3.05 -5.24 -15.92
N SER A 413 3.13 -6.29 -15.09
CA SER A 413 4.30 -7.18 -15.00
C SER A 413 4.06 -8.59 -15.58
N ASN A 414 2.86 -8.85 -16.13
CA ASN A 414 2.49 -10.14 -16.69
C ASN A 414 2.90 -10.29 -18.17
N PRO A 415 3.70 -11.31 -18.53
CA PRO A 415 4.03 -11.59 -19.93
C PRO A 415 2.83 -11.95 -20.81
N ASN A 416 1.72 -12.41 -20.23
CA ASN A 416 0.50 -12.80 -20.94
C ASN A 416 -0.53 -11.66 -21.09
N ALA A 417 -0.24 -10.47 -20.58
CA ALA A 417 -1.15 -9.33 -20.72
C ALA A 417 -1.32 -8.96 -22.20
N LYS A 418 -2.58 -8.75 -22.63
CA LYS A 418 -2.93 -8.42 -24.02
C LYS A 418 -3.67 -7.08 -24.07
N PRO A 419 -3.53 -6.31 -25.17
CA PRO A 419 -4.34 -5.12 -25.41
C PRO A 419 -5.85 -5.35 -25.29
N PRO A 420 -6.66 -4.30 -25.03
CA PRO A 420 -6.26 -2.89 -24.99
C PRO A 420 -5.58 -2.47 -23.68
N PHE A 421 -4.58 -1.58 -23.80
CA PHE A 421 -3.87 -1.01 -22.64
C PHE A 421 -4.29 0.42 -22.31
N PHE A 422 -4.97 1.13 -23.22
CA PHE A 422 -5.44 2.52 -23.03
C PHE A 422 -4.31 3.48 -22.62
N LEU A 423 -3.21 3.48 -23.37
CA LEU A 423 -2.00 4.23 -23.01
C LEU A 423 -1.96 5.66 -23.56
N ASN A 424 -1.57 6.61 -22.72
CA ASN A 424 -1.19 7.95 -23.14
C ASN A 424 0.22 7.94 -23.78
N ASP A 425 0.75 9.11 -24.15
CA ASP A 425 2.05 9.18 -24.82
C ASP A 425 3.23 8.71 -23.93
N TYR A 426 3.16 8.94 -22.62
CA TYR A 426 4.15 8.41 -21.66
C TYR A 426 4.00 6.90 -21.49
N GLY A 427 2.79 6.38 -21.34
CA GLY A 427 2.52 4.95 -21.28
C GLY A 427 2.99 4.22 -22.54
N LYS A 428 2.77 4.81 -23.73
CA LYS A 428 3.31 4.29 -25.00
C LYS A 428 4.84 4.31 -25.02
N TRP A 429 5.47 5.30 -24.41
CA TRP A 429 6.92 5.33 -24.25
C TRP A 429 7.39 4.20 -23.32
N GLN A 430 6.74 3.99 -22.17
CA GLN A 430 7.06 2.89 -21.25
C GLN A 430 6.88 1.51 -21.90
N TYR A 431 5.80 1.33 -22.65
CA TYR A 431 5.57 0.10 -23.39
C TYR A 431 6.73 -0.20 -24.36
N LYS A 432 7.09 0.78 -25.20
CA LYS A 432 8.11 0.63 -26.25
C LYS A 432 9.54 0.52 -25.74
N ASN A 433 9.87 1.24 -24.67
CA ASN A 433 11.25 1.37 -24.19
C ASN A 433 11.56 0.49 -22.97
N VAL A 434 10.54 0.00 -22.27
CA VAL A 434 10.72 -0.83 -21.09
C VAL A 434 10.03 -2.18 -21.26
N SER A 435 8.72 -2.18 -21.48
CA SER A 435 7.92 -3.40 -21.34
C SER A 435 8.25 -4.48 -22.38
N ILE A 436 8.67 -4.09 -23.58
CA ILE A 436 9.05 -5.02 -24.66
C ILE A 436 10.56 -5.07 -24.90
N LYS A 437 11.36 -4.68 -23.90
CA LYS A 437 12.82 -4.67 -23.98
C LYS A 437 13.43 -5.63 -22.97
N ASP A 438 14.48 -6.34 -23.37
CA ASP A 438 15.28 -7.17 -22.49
C ASP A 438 16.30 -6.36 -21.67
N GLU A 439 17.10 -7.05 -20.86
CA GLU A 439 18.19 -6.50 -20.07
C GLU A 439 19.27 -5.77 -20.90
N HIS A 440 19.34 -6.02 -22.21
CA HIS A 440 20.28 -5.39 -23.15
C HIS A 440 19.63 -4.33 -24.05
N GLY A 441 18.37 -3.95 -23.77
CA GLY A 441 17.62 -2.98 -24.56
C GLY A 441 17.14 -3.49 -25.92
N LYS A 442 17.25 -4.79 -26.19
CA LYS A 442 16.78 -5.41 -27.44
C LYS A 442 15.29 -5.72 -27.35
N PRO A 443 14.54 -5.60 -28.46
CA PRO A 443 13.14 -6.01 -28.50
C PRO A 443 12.95 -7.48 -28.12
N THR A 444 11.93 -7.77 -27.32
CA THR A 444 11.53 -9.13 -26.94
C THR A 444 10.29 -9.57 -27.71
N LYS A 445 10.17 -10.88 -27.96
CA LYS A 445 8.94 -11.47 -28.51
C LYS A 445 7.80 -11.53 -27.49
N GLU A 446 8.17 -11.69 -26.22
CA GLU A 446 7.26 -11.74 -25.07
C GLU A 446 7.31 -10.43 -24.29
N LEU A 447 6.19 -10.01 -23.72
CA LEU A 447 6.14 -8.86 -22.83
C LEU A 447 6.96 -9.14 -21.56
N ARG A 448 7.92 -8.27 -21.22
CA ARG A 448 8.62 -8.29 -19.92
C ARG A 448 7.85 -7.54 -18.84
N GLY A 449 7.06 -6.55 -19.26
CA GLY A 449 6.31 -5.68 -18.37
C GLY A 449 7.18 -4.64 -17.67
N LEU A 450 6.58 -4.00 -16.67
CA LEU A 450 7.16 -2.97 -15.82
C LEU A 450 7.69 -3.57 -14.52
N TYR A 451 8.55 -2.81 -13.86
CA TYR A 451 9.08 -3.09 -12.53
C TYR A 451 8.75 -1.94 -11.56
N CYS A 452 8.98 -2.12 -10.25
CA CYS A 452 8.66 -1.13 -9.20
C CYS A 452 9.16 0.28 -9.56
N THR A 453 10.39 0.36 -10.08
CA THR A 453 11.05 1.62 -10.45
C THR A 453 10.45 2.30 -11.67
N ASN A 454 9.55 1.65 -12.42
CA ASN A 454 8.83 2.27 -13.53
C ASN A 454 7.51 2.93 -13.08
N CYS A 455 7.05 2.62 -11.86
CA CYS A 455 5.93 3.30 -11.21
C CYS A 455 6.44 4.43 -10.29
N HIS A 456 7.44 4.13 -9.45
CA HIS A 456 8.04 5.07 -8.52
C HIS A 456 9.18 5.86 -9.21
N THR A 457 8.81 6.91 -9.94
CA THR A 457 9.74 7.69 -10.78
C THR A 457 9.71 9.19 -10.47
N LYS A 458 10.82 9.88 -10.74
CA LYS A 458 10.84 11.36 -10.72
C LYS A 458 9.96 11.96 -11.84
N ALA A 459 9.67 11.19 -12.89
CA ALA A 459 8.70 11.58 -13.91
C ALA A 459 7.27 11.68 -13.33
N ALA A 460 6.83 10.69 -12.54
CA ALA A 460 5.54 10.72 -11.84
C ALA A 460 5.44 11.91 -10.87
N GLN A 461 6.50 12.14 -10.07
CA GLN A 461 6.58 13.32 -9.19
C GLN A 461 6.50 14.63 -9.98
N ALA A 462 7.16 14.71 -11.15
CA ALA A 462 7.12 15.90 -12.00
C ALA A 462 5.71 16.14 -12.58
N PHE A 463 5.01 15.08 -13.00
CA PHE A 463 3.62 15.19 -13.44
C PHE A 463 2.73 15.71 -12.31
N GLN A 464 2.85 15.12 -11.11
CA GLN A 464 2.07 15.54 -9.95
C GLN A 464 2.38 16.99 -9.58
N ASN A 465 3.64 17.42 -9.60
CA ASN A 465 4.02 18.80 -9.33
C ASN A 465 3.48 19.80 -10.37
N TYR A 466 3.35 19.38 -11.63
CA TYR A 466 2.83 20.24 -12.70
C TYR A 466 1.32 20.49 -12.61
N ASP A 467 0.57 19.51 -12.09
CA ASP A 467 -0.89 19.49 -12.15
C ASP A 467 -1.56 20.68 -11.47
N ASN A 468 -2.68 21.12 -12.03
CA ASN A 468 -3.74 21.89 -11.38
C ASN A 468 -5.02 21.56 -12.16
N ILE A 469 -5.53 20.37 -11.89
CA ILE A 469 -6.59 19.71 -12.65
C ILE A 469 -7.93 20.32 -12.27
N LYS A 470 -8.77 20.58 -13.28
CA LYS A 470 -10.16 21.02 -13.06
C LYS A 470 -11.14 19.84 -13.14
N HIS A 471 -10.91 18.95 -14.10
CA HIS A 471 -11.71 17.74 -14.27
C HIS A 471 -10.81 16.57 -14.70
N ASP A 472 -10.79 15.53 -13.88
CA ASP A 472 -9.96 14.32 -14.02
C ASP A 472 -10.26 13.48 -15.28
N SER A 473 -11.51 13.02 -15.48
CA SER A 473 -11.95 12.14 -16.60
C SER A 473 -11.71 12.71 -17.97
N THR A 474 -11.59 14.03 -18.05
CA THR A 474 -11.35 14.75 -19.30
C THR A 474 -9.95 15.37 -19.34
N GLN A 475 -9.16 15.19 -18.27
CA GLN A 475 -7.84 15.81 -18.10
C GLN A 475 -7.83 17.30 -18.43
N SER A 476 -8.85 18.03 -17.96
CA SER A 476 -8.95 19.47 -18.19
C SER A 476 -8.22 20.26 -17.09
N GLY A 477 -7.84 21.50 -17.39
CA GLY A 477 -6.98 22.30 -16.52
C GLY A 477 -5.51 22.15 -16.91
N LYS A 478 -4.62 22.27 -15.93
CA LYS A 478 -3.17 22.16 -16.15
C LYS A 478 -2.73 20.73 -15.85
N THR A 479 -2.28 20.00 -16.87
CA THR A 479 -1.66 18.68 -16.73
C THR A 479 -0.76 18.38 -17.93
N LEU A 480 0.27 17.55 -17.74
CA LEU A 480 1.12 17.04 -18.83
C LEU A 480 0.64 15.70 -19.38
N ARG A 481 -0.21 14.96 -18.65
CA ARG A 481 -0.60 13.58 -18.97
C ARG A 481 -1.48 13.44 -20.23
N ASN A 482 -2.02 14.55 -20.73
CA ASN A 482 -2.74 14.62 -22.00
C ASN A 482 -1.93 15.25 -23.14
N LYS A 483 -0.63 15.52 -22.93
CA LYS A 483 0.26 16.17 -23.89
C LYS A 483 1.08 15.16 -24.68
N THR A 484 1.71 15.64 -25.75
CA THR A 484 2.64 14.82 -26.51
C THR A 484 3.91 14.54 -25.72
N LEU A 485 4.59 13.44 -26.02
CA LEU A 485 5.88 13.12 -25.39
C LEU A 485 6.90 14.27 -25.55
N LYS A 486 6.92 14.95 -26.70
CA LYS A 486 7.81 16.12 -26.95
C LYS A 486 7.53 17.26 -25.99
N GLU A 487 6.26 17.55 -25.72
CA GLU A 487 5.86 18.57 -24.74
C GLU A 487 6.23 18.16 -23.31
N MET A 488 6.05 16.89 -22.96
CA MET A 488 6.47 16.36 -21.65
C MET A 488 7.99 16.50 -21.44
N ILE A 489 8.80 16.10 -22.42
CA ILE A 489 10.27 16.24 -22.38
C ILE A 489 10.65 17.72 -22.26
N LYS A 490 10.01 18.60 -23.02
CA LYS A 490 10.25 20.05 -22.92
C LYS A 490 9.95 20.58 -21.52
N ALA A 491 8.85 20.15 -20.91
CA ALA A 491 8.41 20.64 -19.61
C ALA A 491 9.21 20.07 -18.43
N ILE A 492 9.62 18.80 -18.51
CA ILE A 492 10.23 18.07 -17.38
C ILE A 492 11.76 18.10 -17.43
N SER A 493 12.35 18.00 -18.62
CA SER A 493 13.81 17.92 -18.80
C SER A 493 14.35 19.00 -19.73
N HIS A 494 13.62 20.13 -19.88
CA HIS A 494 14.03 21.27 -20.70
C HIS A 494 14.36 20.91 -22.17
N GLY A 495 13.77 19.83 -22.70
CA GLY A 495 13.99 19.36 -24.05
C GLY A 495 15.02 18.24 -24.18
N ASP A 496 15.70 17.85 -23.09
CA ASP A 496 16.67 16.75 -23.10
C ASP A 496 15.97 15.38 -22.99
N ALA A 497 15.90 14.67 -24.11
CA ALA A 497 15.29 13.34 -24.18
C ALA A 497 16.07 12.27 -23.39
N LYS A 498 17.39 12.39 -23.24
CA LYS A 498 18.21 11.45 -22.46
C LYS A 498 17.96 11.65 -20.97
N ALA A 499 17.93 12.90 -20.51
CA ALA A 499 17.58 13.21 -19.13
C ALA A 499 16.16 12.75 -18.78
N PHE A 500 15.20 12.92 -19.69
CA PHE A 500 13.84 12.38 -19.52
C PHE A 500 13.84 10.85 -19.41
N ALA A 501 14.53 10.15 -20.31
CA ALA A 501 14.60 8.70 -20.29
C ALA A 501 15.21 8.16 -18.98
N ALA A 502 16.24 8.85 -18.44
CA ALA A 502 16.89 8.46 -17.20
C ALA A 502 15.96 8.50 -15.99
N ILE A 503 15.03 9.46 -15.92
CA ILE A 503 14.05 9.54 -14.83
C ILE A 503 12.79 8.70 -15.09
N ALA A 504 12.52 8.32 -16.34
CA ALA A 504 11.34 7.53 -16.72
C ALA A 504 11.58 6.01 -16.65
N ASP A 505 12.82 5.56 -16.88
CA ASP A 505 13.26 4.18 -16.64
C ASP A 505 14.52 4.19 -15.75
N PRO A 506 14.38 4.61 -14.47
CA PRO A 506 15.51 4.85 -13.59
C PRO A 506 16.26 3.56 -13.25
N LYS A 507 17.59 3.68 -13.26
CA LYS A 507 18.56 2.61 -12.99
C LYS A 507 19.38 2.92 -11.76
N THR A 508 19.91 1.89 -11.11
CA THR A 508 20.89 2.03 -10.02
C THR A 508 22.32 2.08 -10.53
N THR A 509 22.57 1.65 -11.77
CA THR A 509 23.87 1.83 -12.43
C THR A 509 24.06 3.28 -12.90
N GLY A 510 25.32 3.74 -12.92
CA GLY A 510 25.64 5.12 -13.29
C GLY A 510 25.21 6.12 -12.22
N ASN A 511 24.35 7.07 -12.59
CA ASN A 511 23.91 8.17 -11.72
C ASN A 511 22.96 7.74 -10.58
N ASN A 512 22.54 6.47 -10.54
CA ASN A 512 21.63 5.93 -9.55
C ASN A 512 20.34 6.77 -9.37
N GLU A 513 19.59 6.93 -10.47
CA GLU A 513 18.36 7.74 -10.49
C GLU A 513 17.27 7.16 -9.57
N VAL A 514 17.36 5.87 -9.22
CA VAL A 514 16.49 5.24 -8.21
C VAL A 514 16.80 5.78 -6.82
N MET A 515 18.07 5.89 -6.42
CA MET A 515 18.45 6.53 -5.14
C MET A 515 17.99 7.99 -5.11
N LYS A 516 18.23 8.74 -6.19
CA LYS A 516 17.84 10.15 -6.30
C LYS A 516 16.33 10.37 -6.23
N TYR A 517 15.51 9.40 -6.65
CA TYR A 517 14.07 9.49 -6.46
C TYR A 517 13.71 9.64 -4.98
N TYR A 518 14.42 8.94 -4.09
CA TYR A 518 14.21 9.03 -2.65
C TYR A 518 14.96 10.21 -2.01
N THR A 519 16.25 10.40 -2.33
CA THR A 519 17.12 11.35 -1.61
C THR A 519 17.07 12.79 -2.14
N GLU A 520 16.54 13.01 -3.33
CA GLU A 520 16.38 14.36 -3.92
C GLU A 520 14.90 14.77 -4.05
N HIS A 521 14.00 14.03 -3.41
CA HIS A 521 12.57 14.32 -3.47
C HIS A 521 12.27 15.68 -2.86
N LYS A 522 11.64 16.55 -3.67
CA LYS A 522 11.13 17.84 -3.20
C LYS A 522 9.66 17.67 -2.89
N SER A 523 9.37 17.53 -1.59
CA SER A 523 8.04 17.47 -1.01
C SER A 523 7.04 18.35 -1.73
N ALA A 524 5.87 17.82 -2.04
CA ALA A 524 4.79 18.63 -2.61
C ALA A 524 4.38 19.74 -1.64
N THR A 525 3.96 20.88 -2.23
CA THR A 525 3.34 21.96 -1.46
C THR A 525 1.99 21.51 -0.94
N LEU A 526 1.84 21.43 0.38
CA LEU A 526 0.59 21.06 1.04
C LEU A 526 -0.39 22.25 1.09
N VAL A 527 0.11 23.41 1.52
CA VAL A 527 -0.66 24.68 1.65
C VAL A 527 0.24 25.89 1.38
N LYS A 528 -0.37 27.09 1.28
CA LYS A 528 0.31 28.39 1.17
C LYS A 528 0.06 29.22 2.41
N ASN A 529 1.10 29.77 3.04
CA ASN A 529 0.92 30.73 4.13
C ASN A 529 0.96 32.16 3.57
N VAL A 530 -0.15 32.90 3.70
CA VAL A 530 -0.26 34.32 3.30
C VAL A 530 -0.22 35.28 4.49
N GLY A 531 -0.11 34.75 5.70
CA GLY A 531 -0.02 35.54 6.91
C GLY A 531 1.25 36.40 6.95
N LYS A 532 1.21 37.45 7.78
CA LYS A 532 2.30 38.39 8.02
C LYS A 532 2.63 38.42 9.51
N ASP A 533 3.82 38.93 9.84
CA ASP A 533 4.22 39.21 11.23
C ASP A 533 4.10 37.99 12.15
N GLY A 534 4.45 36.80 11.64
CA GLY A 534 4.40 35.54 12.38
C GLY A 534 3.01 34.90 12.55
N LYS A 535 1.93 35.54 12.08
CA LYS A 535 0.59 34.93 12.08
C LYS A 535 0.44 33.93 10.93
N LEU A 536 -0.20 32.79 11.19
CA LEU A 536 -0.54 31.82 10.15
C LEU A 536 -1.87 32.19 9.48
N ASP A 537 -1.87 32.28 8.15
CA ASP A 537 -3.08 32.26 7.32
C ASP A 537 -2.86 31.26 6.19
N LEU A 538 -3.27 30.00 6.43
CA LEU A 538 -3.07 28.89 5.50
C LEU A 538 -4.17 28.89 4.44
N LYS A 539 -3.76 28.92 3.18
CA LYS A 539 -4.60 28.84 1.98
C LYS A 539 -4.28 27.55 1.21
N PRO A 540 -5.17 27.10 0.30
CA PRO A 540 -4.89 25.97 -0.57
C PRO A 540 -3.53 26.09 -1.30
N TRP A 541 -2.89 24.97 -1.61
CA TRP A 541 -1.55 24.93 -2.21
C TRP A 541 -1.41 25.75 -3.51
N ASN A 542 -2.50 25.91 -4.26
CA ASN A 542 -2.57 26.63 -5.53
C ASN A 542 -2.95 28.11 -5.38
N HIS A 543 -3.01 28.64 -4.16
CA HIS A 543 -3.27 30.06 -3.93
C HIS A 543 -2.18 30.94 -4.58
N PRO A 544 -2.55 32.07 -5.24
CA PRO A 544 -1.62 32.84 -6.09
C PRO A 544 -0.53 33.60 -5.31
N LYS A 545 -0.68 33.75 -4.00
CA LYS A 545 0.25 34.45 -3.10
C LYS A 545 0.58 33.58 -1.89
N GLY A 546 1.67 33.91 -1.20
CA GLY A 546 2.10 33.26 0.04
C GLY A 546 3.29 32.32 -0.12
N GLY A 547 3.97 32.06 0.99
CA GLY A 547 5.07 31.09 1.06
C GLY A 547 4.55 29.66 0.96
N ALA A 548 5.26 28.79 0.23
CA ALA A 548 4.93 27.36 0.19
C ALA A 548 5.19 26.71 1.54
N VAL A 549 4.21 25.94 2.03
CA VAL A 549 4.38 25.03 3.17
C VAL A 549 4.32 23.61 2.61
N PRO A 550 5.47 22.96 2.38
CA PRO A 550 5.50 21.58 1.90
C PRO A 550 5.11 20.59 2.99
N TYR A 551 4.79 19.36 2.59
CA TYR A 551 4.56 18.27 3.55
C TYR A 551 5.72 18.10 4.53
N ALA A 552 6.99 18.10 4.10
CA ALA A 552 8.13 18.00 5.03
C ALA A 552 8.21 19.13 6.08
N ALA A 553 7.57 20.28 5.85
CA ALA A 553 7.47 21.33 6.85
C ALA A 553 6.28 21.14 7.80
N ALA A 554 5.25 20.42 7.36
CA ALA A 554 4.03 20.17 8.11
C ALA A 554 3.99 18.81 8.82
N SER A 555 4.70 17.80 8.33
CA SER A 555 4.71 16.43 8.84
C SER A 555 6.10 15.83 8.81
N GLY A 556 6.44 15.06 9.84
CA GLY A 556 7.71 14.32 9.91
C GLY A 556 7.88 13.27 8.82
N GLY A 557 6.79 12.68 8.31
CA GLY A 557 6.85 11.64 7.28
C GLY A 557 7.02 12.14 5.84
N ASN A 558 7.19 13.45 5.61
CA ASN A 558 7.20 14.07 4.29
C ASN A 558 5.90 13.77 3.51
N ASP A 559 5.89 13.45 2.22
CA ASP A 559 4.69 13.07 1.46
C ASP A 559 4.76 11.64 0.90
N TRP A 560 5.74 10.88 1.38
CA TRP A 560 5.84 9.46 1.15
C TRP A 560 4.53 8.78 1.58
N TRP A 561 4.00 7.90 0.73
CA TRP A 561 2.74 7.18 0.94
C TRP A 561 1.44 8.02 0.87
N LEU A 562 1.57 9.32 0.59
CA LEU A 562 0.47 10.21 0.26
C LEU A 562 0.33 10.38 -1.25
N ALA A 563 -0.79 10.94 -1.70
CA ALA A 563 -1.07 11.13 -3.13
C ALA A 563 0.00 11.91 -3.89
N ALA A 564 0.88 12.66 -3.23
CA ALA A 564 1.89 13.44 -3.92
C ALA A 564 3.06 12.60 -4.49
N SER A 565 3.52 11.58 -3.74
CA SER A 565 4.72 10.81 -4.10
C SER A 565 4.43 9.42 -4.66
N GLU A 566 3.19 8.96 -4.56
CA GLU A 566 2.73 7.67 -5.08
C GLU A 566 2.35 7.72 -6.58
N PRO A 567 2.43 6.58 -7.28
CA PRO A 567 2.07 6.49 -8.70
C PRO A 567 0.56 6.64 -8.93
N HIS A 568 0.20 7.16 -10.10
CA HIS A 568 -1.19 7.34 -10.53
C HIS A 568 -1.46 6.60 -11.85
N CYS A 569 -2.66 6.06 -12.02
CA CYS A 569 -3.15 5.50 -13.28
C CYS A 569 -2.97 6.51 -14.43
N ALA A 570 -3.28 7.79 -14.14
CA ALA A 570 -3.14 8.88 -15.07
C ALA A 570 -1.72 9.07 -15.65
N ASP A 571 -0.67 8.60 -14.96
CA ASP A 571 0.70 8.71 -15.44
C ASP A 571 0.87 8.02 -16.80
N CYS A 572 0.31 6.82 -16.96
CA CYS A 572 0.46 6.00 -18.15
C CYS A 572 -0.81 5.86 -19.00
N HIS A 573 -2.00 6.07 -18.42
CA HIS A 573 -3.26 5.81 -19.11
C HIS A 573 -3.93 7.09 -19.65
N VAL A 574 -4.69 6.95 -20.75
CA VAL A 574 -5.52 8.02 -21.30
C VAL A 574 -6.80 8.19 -20.48
N ALA A 575 -7.29 9.42 -20.37
CA ALA A 575 -8.62 9.66 -19.84
C ALA A 575 -9.69 8.97 -20.71
N PRO A 576 -10.74 8.36 -20.13
CA PRO A 576 -11.12 8.39 -18.70
C PRO A 576 -10.56 7.23 -17.86
N PHE A 577 -9.57 6.46 -18.33
CA PHE A 577 -8.93 5.36 -17.57
C PHE A 577 -7.93 5.90 -16.54
N VAL A 578 -8.38 6.84 -15.73
CA VAL A 578 -7.61 7.58 -14.73
C VAL A 578 -8.45 7.69 -13.46
N GLU A 579 -7.84 8.10 -12.36
CA GLU A 579 -8.54 8.33 -11.10
C GLU A 579 -9.72 9.30 -11.29
N SER A 580 -10.85 8.99 -10.67
CA SER A 580 -12.04 9.85 -10.69
C SER A 580 -12.25 10.52 -9.34
N GLU A 581 -12.85 11.71 -9.38
CA GLU A 581 -12.97 12.64 -8.26
C GLU A 581 -11.65 13.37 -8.04
N THR A 582 -11.62 14.62 -8.49
CA THR A 582 -10.46 15.49 -8.29
C THR A 582 -10.22 15.60 -6.79
N GLY A 583 -8.98 15.42 -6.36
CA GLY A 583 -8.62 15.21 -4.97
C GLY A 583 -8.99 16.37 -4.05
N GLY A 584 -8.70 16.21 -2.75
CA GLY A 584 -9.01 17.15 -1.68
C GLY A 584 -10.19 16.69 -0.79
N LYS A 585 -10.90 15.64 -1.19
CA LYS A 585 -11.97 15.04 -0.38
C LYS A 585 -11.42 14.38 0.89
N TYR A 586 -10.20 13.86 0.84
CA TYR A 586 -9.53 13.16 1.93
C TYR A 586 -8.29 13.91 2.41
N PHE A 587 -8.26 15.24 2.23
CA PHE A 587 -7.15 16.08 2.66
C PHE A 587 -6.83 15.84 4.15
N PRO A 588 -5.55 15.69 4.54
CA PRO A 588 -4.34 15.93 3.76
C PRO A 588 -3.77 14.70 3.03
N ILE A 589 -4.51 13.59 2.91
CA ILE A 589 -4.02 12.40 2.18
C ILE A 589 -3.94 12.67 0.68
N ASP A 590 -4.89 13.46 0.17
CA ASP A 590 -4.90 13.99 -1.18
C ASP A 590 -5.01 15.52 -1.21
N LEU A 591 -4.65 16.12 -2.35
CA LEU A 591 -4.65 17.56 -2.53
C LEU A 591 -5.78 17.99 -3.47
N PRO A 592 -6.46 19.12 -3.20
CA PRO A 592 -7.36 19.77 -4.14
C PRO A 592 -6.74 19.91 -5.53
N ASN A 593 -7.49 19.69 -6.61
CA ASN A 593 -6.98 19.86 -7.99
C ASN A 593 -5.81 18.94 -8.38
N LYS A 594 -5.58 17.85 -7.64
CA LYS A 594 -4.63 16.77 -7.99
C LYS A 594 -5.40 15.46 -8.12
N TYR A 595 -4.74 14.40 -8.59
CA TYR A 595 -5.30 13.06 -8.48
C TYR A 595 -5.19 12.55 -7.04
N SER A 596 -6.21 11.82 -6.60
CA SER A 596 -6.19 11.06 -5.36
C SER A 596 -5.44 9.73 -5.58
N LEU A 597 -5.03 9.10 -4.48
CA LEU A 597 -4.49 7.74 -4.54
C LEU A 597 -5.55 6.76 -5.03
N TYR A 598 -5.12 5.76 -5.78
CA TYR A 598 -5.94 4.63 -6.23
C TYR A 598 -6.90 4.07 -5.15
N ARG A 599 -6.44 3.92 -3.90
CA ARG A 599 -7.26 3.42 -2.77
C ARG A 599 -8.39 4.35 -2.32
N TYR A 600 -8.30 5.63 -2.66
CA TYR A 600 -9.30 6.65 -2.39
C TYR A 600 -10.11 7.05 -3.64
N SER A 601 -9.69 6.57 -4.80
CA SER A 601 -10.30 6.86 -6.08
C SER A 601 -11.50 5.96 -6.36
N LYS A 602 -12.47 6.54 -7.05
CA LYS A 602 -13.70 5.87 -7.47
C LYS A 602 -13.87 5.96 -8.97
N GLY A 603 -14.86 5.26 -9.50
CA GLY A 603 -15.28 5.30 -10.90
C GLY A 603 -16.66 4.68 -11.01
N HIS A 604 -17.26 4.75 -12.20
CA HIS A 604 -18.58 4.15 -12.44
C HIS A 604 -19.65 4.60 -11.44
N GLY A 605 -19.66 5.90 -11.10
CA GLY A 605 -20.45 6.41 -9.97
C GLY A 605 -19.63 6.42 -8.70
N ASP A 606 -19.98 5.56 -7.74
CA ASP A 606 -19.38 5.48 -6.40
C ASP A 606 -18.61 4.17 -6.14
N ILE A 607 -18.32 3.39 -7.19
CA ILE A 607 -17.56 2.14 -7.08
C ILE A 607 -16.08 2.48 -6.90
N ALA A 608 -15.48 1.96 -5.83
CA ALA A 608 -14.06 2.11 -5.59
C ALA A 608 -13.28 1.42 -6.71
N CYS A 609 -12.18 2.03 -7.16
CA CYS A 609 -11.35 1.41 -8.19
C CYS A 609 -10.89 0.00 -7.76
N GLN A 610 -10.62 -0.18 -6.46
CA GLN A 610 -10.28 -1.47 -5.84
C GLN A 610 -11.34 -2.55 -5.98
N SER A 611 -12.62 -2.19 -6.09
CA SER A 611 -13.69 -3.18 -6.27
C SER A 611 -13.71 -3.78 -7.67
N CYS A 612 -13.16 -3.07 -8.68
CA CYS A 612 -13.04 -3.59 -10.04
C CYS A 612 -11.63 -4.08 -10.38
N HIS A 613 -10.61 -3.48 -9.78
CA HIS A 613 -9.21 -3.71 -10.12
C HIS A 613 -8.40 -4.33 -8.97
N GLU A 614 -8.99 -4.68 -7.82
CA GLU A 614 -8.32 -5.22 -6.62
C GLU A 614 -7.22 -4.29 -6.05
N SER A 615 -6.18 -4.77 -5.36
CA SER A 615 -5.10 -3.89 -4.88
C SER A 615 -4.08 -3.67 -6.00
N THR A 616 -3.69 -2.43 -6.36
CA THR A 616 -2.61 -2.15 -7.34
C THR A 616 -1.27 -2.80 -7.00
N HIS A 617 -1.10 -3.10 -5.71
CA HIS A 617 0.08 -3.70 -5.12
C HIS A 617 -0.12 -5.20 -4.77
N GLY A 618 -1.22 -5.79 -5.21
CA GLY A 618 -1.54 -7.21 -5.03
C GLY A 618 -2.54 -7.66 -6.08
N LEU A 619 -2.35 -7.19 -7.32
CA LEU A 619 -3.30 -7.35 -8.42
C LEU A 619 -3.46 -8.83 -8.79
N TYR A 620 -4.43 -9.08 -9.67
CA TYR A 620 -4.73 -10.36 -10.29
C TYR A 620 -3.49 -11.10 -10.79
N SER A 621 -3.26 -12.30 -10.26
CA SER A 621 -2.40 -13.26 -10.95
C SER A 621 -2.99 -13.56 -12.33
N THR A 622 -2.53 -12.79 -13.31
CA THR A 622 -2.89 -12.89 -14.71
C THR A 622 -2.02 -13.95 -15.41
N ARG A 623 -1.10 -14.57 -14.66
CA ARG A 623 -0.32 -15.74 -15.06
C ARG A 623 -0.60 -16.91 -14.13
N TYR A 624 -1.36 -17.88 -14.64
CA TYR A 624 -1.56 -19.18 -14.01
C TYR A 624 -0.80 -20.25 -14.79
N ASP A 625 0.31 -20.73 -14.24
CA ASP A 625 1.13 -21.83 -14.77
C ASP A 625 0.76 -23.20 -14.17
N GLY A 626 -0.39 -23.30 -13.48
CA GLY A 626 -0.83 -24.48 -12.73
C GLY A 626 -0.50 -24.39 -11.22
N LYS A 627 -1.16 -25.23 -10.40
CA LYS A 627 -1.12 -25.17 -8.93
C LYS A 627 0.29 -25.28 -8.32
N GLU A 628 1.17 -26.03 -8.96
CA GLU A 628 2.52 -26.31 -8.44
C GLU A 628 3.58 -25.30 -8.90
N ARG A 629 3.30 -24.56 -9.97
CA ARG A 629 4.27 -23.66 -10.64
C ARG A 629 3.88 -22.19 -10.58
N SER A 630 2.62 -21.90 -10.29
CA SER A 630 2.14 -20.54 -10.08
C SER A 630 2.55 -20.07 -8.71
N VAL A 631 3.02 -18.84 -8.63
CA VAL A 631 3.45 -18.24 -7.35
C VAL A 631 2.29 -17.79 -6.46
N ASP A 632 1.09 -17.73 -7.02
CA ASP A 632 -0.12 -17.33 -6.33
C ASP A 632 -1.37 -17.89 -7.04
N VAL A 633 -1.91 -18.96 -6.48
CA VAL A 633 -3.18 -19.58 -6.91
C VAL A 633 -4.37 -18.80 -6.34
N THR A 634 -4.22 -18.22 -5.15
CA THR A 634 -5.31 -17.58 -4.41
C THR A 634 -5.88 -16.37 -5.12
N THR A 635 -5.03 -15.47 -5.61
CA THR A 635 -5.52 -14.26 -6.29
C THR A 635 -6.11 -14.60 -7.66
N HIS A 636 -5.69 -15.71 -8.29
CA HIS A 636 -6.35 -16.22 -9.48
C HIS A 636 -7.77 -16.74 -9.18
N GLU A 637 -7.93 -17.53 -8.10
CA GLU A 637 -9.24 -17.98 -7.62
C GLU A 637 -10.14 -16.80 -7.26
N GLN A 638 -9.58 -15.78 -6.61
CA GLN A 638 -10.28 -14.55 -6.26
C GLN A 638 -10.82 -13.85 -7.52
N ALA A 639 -10.01 -13.75 -8.57
CA ALA A 639 -10.39 -13.14 -9.84
C ALA A 639 -11.61 -13.82 -10.48
N LEU A 640 -11.57 -15.14 -10.52
CA LEU A 640 -12.61 -15.95 -11.17
C LEU A 640 -13.95 -15.86 -10.45
N GLN A 641 -13.96 -15.64 -9.13
CA GLN A 641 -15.21 -15.51 -8.37
C GLN A 641 -16.03 -14.28 -8.79
N TYR A 642 -15.36 -13.21 -9.24
CA TYR A 642 -15.98 -11.94 -9.63
C TYR A 642 -16.19 -11.82 -11.14
N SER A 643 -15.73 -12.79 -11.92
CA SER A 643 -15.92 -12.84 -13.37
C SER A 643 -16.72 -14.09 -13.75
N PRO A 644 -18.05 -14.12 -13.48
CA PRO A 644 -18.87 -15.32 -13.68
C PRO A 644 -18.97 -15.76 -15.15
N ASP A 645 -18.65 -14.87 -16.09
CA ASP A 645 -18.54 -15.19 -17.51
C ASP A 645 -17.20 -15.87 -17.89
N GLY A 646 -16.27 -16.00 -16.94
CA GLY A 646 -14.95 -16.62 -17.12
C GLY A 646 -14.06 -15.91 -18.15
N LYS A 647 -14.45 -14.72 -18.63
CA LYS A 647 -13.78 -14.07 -19.76
C LYS A 647 -12.43 -13.46 -19.39
N TYR A 648 -12.25 -13.05 -18.13
CA TYR A 648 -11.05 -12.37 -17.67
C TYR A 648 -10.59 -12.90 -16.30
N ALA A 649 -9.35 -13.38 -16.24
CA ALA A 649 -8.60 -13.51 -15.00
C ALA A 649 -7.84 -12.20 -14.76
N GLY A 650 -8.58 -11.11 -14.56
CA GLY A 650 -8.12 -9.72 -14.51
C GLY A 650 -9.24 -8.85 -13.90
N PRO A 651 -9.44 -7.58 -14.33
CA PRO A 651 -10.48 -6.72 -13.80
C PRO A 651 -11.87 -7.36 -13.83
N VAL A 652 -12.67 -7.08 -12.79
CA VAL A 652 -14.06 -7.52 -12.66
C VAL A 652 -14.87 -7.12 -13.91
N THR A 653 -15.60 -8.08 -14.48
CA THR A 653 -16.41 -7.84 -15.69
C THR A 653 -17.77 -7.23 -15.36
N CYS A 654 -18.44 -6.69 -16.39
CA CYS A 654 -19.80 -6.16 -16.24
C CYS A 654 -20.78 -7.20 -15.67
N SER A 655 -20.56 -8.49 -15.95
CA SER A 655 -21.44 -9.59 -15.53
C SER A 655 -21.44 -9.83 -14.02
N ALA A 656 -20.46 -9.28 -13.29
CA ALA A 656 -20.42 -9.34 -11.83
C ALA A 656 -21.60 -8.62 -11.17
N CYS A 657 -22.06 -7.52 -11.77
CA CYS A 657 -23.12 -6.67 -11.22
C CYS A 657 -24.33 -6.56 -12.14
N HIS A 658 -24.15 -6.70 -13.47
CA HIS A 658 -25.21 -6.52 -14.46
C HIS A 658 -25.60 -7.85 -15.11
N THR A 659 -26.88 -7.99 -15.44
CA THR A 659 -27.25 -8.91 -16.53
C THR A 659 -26.67 -8.38 -17.84
N VAL A 660 -25.93 -9.22 -18.57
CA VAL A 660 -25.24 -8.85 -19.82
C VAL A 660 -25.76 -9.63 -21.03
N ASN A 661 -25.55 -9.09 -22.24
CA ASN A 661 -25.77 -9.82 -23.49
C ASN A 661 -24.59 -10.75 -23.85
N ASP A 662 -24.66 -11.40 -25.01
CA ASP A 662 -23.62 -12.30 -25.53
C ASP A 662 -22.24 -11.62 -25.68
N LYS A 663 -22.23 -10.30 -25.91
CA LYS A 663 -21.01 -9.48 -25.98
C LYS A 663 -20.45 -9.09 -24.61
N GLY A 664 -21.14 -9.40 -23.51
CA GLY A 664 -20.77 -8.97 -22.17
C GLY A 664 -21.16 -7.53 -21.85
N VAL A 665 -22.03 -6.91 -22.66
CA VAL A 665 -22.52 -5.54 -22.46
C VAL A 665 -23.77 -5.58 -21.59
N PRO A 666 -23.92 -4.68 -20.59
CA PRO A 666 -25.13 -4.60 -19.76
C PRO A 666 -26.42 -4.42 -20.58
N LEU A 667 -27.47 -5.18 -20.25
CA LEU A 667 -28.77 -5.11 -20.96
C LEU A 667 -29.44 -3.73 -20.90
N GLN A 668 -29.05 -2.91 -19.93
CA GLN A 668 -29.49 -1.51 -19.81
C GLN A 668 -29.08 -0.67 -21.03
N LEU A 669 -28.04 -1.09 -21.78
CA LEU A 669 -27.56 -0.40 -22.97
C LEU A 669 -28.13 -0.96 -24.29
N LYS A 670 -29.06 -1.94 -24.25
CA LYS A 670 -29.53 -2.70 -25.42
C LYS A 670 -30.07 -1.84 -26.58
N ASP A 671 -30.72 -0.72 -26.26
CA ASP A 671 -31.35 0.17 -27.24
C ASP A 671 -30.41 1.32 -27.68
N THR A 672 -29.15 1.26 -27.27
CA THR A 672 -28.14 2.29 -27.55
C THR A 672 -27.08 1.77 -28.52
N LYS A 673 -26.29 2.69 -29.09
CA LYS A 673 -25.14 2.31 -29.94
C LYS A 673 -24.06 1.52 -29.18
N TYR A 674 -24.08 1.54 -27.84
CA TYR A 674 -23.15 0.77 -27.00
C TYR A 674 -23.45 -0.73 -26.95
N ALA A 675 -24.68 -1.15 -27.27
CA ALA A 675 -25.17 -2.53 -27.09
C ALA A 675 -24.23 -3.62 -27.65
N ASN A 676 -23.52 -3.30 -28.73
CA ASN A 676 -22.67 -4.24 -29.47
C ASN A 676 -21.17 -3.95 -29.34
N ASP A 677 -20.76 -3.06 -28.44
CA ASP A 677 -19.35 -2.69 -28.24
C ASP A 677 -19.00 -2.69 -26.74
N TYR A 678 -18.37 -3.79 -26.32
CA TYR A 678 -17.91 -3.98 -24.95
C TYR A 678 -16.95 -2.88 -24.49
N TRP A 679 -15.97 -2.52 -25.32
CA TRP A 679 -14.93 -1.58 -24.91
C TRP A 679 -15.40 -0.13 -24.90
N ALA A 680 -16.32 0.23 -25.80
CA ALA A 680 -17.01 1.51 -25.69
C ALA A 680 -17.82 1.58 -24.38
N SER A 681 -18.48 0.48 -23.98
CA SER A 681 -19.26 0.38 -22.74
C SER A 681 -18.36 0.46 -21.49
N VAL A 682 -17.20 -0.21 -21.50
CA VAL A 682 -16.18 -0.06 -20.45
C VAL A 682 -15.72 1.41 -20.35
N THR A 683 -15.51 2.08 -21.49
CA THR A 683 -15.12 3.50 -21.49
C THR A 683 -16.22 4.39 -20.92
N LEU A 684 -17.50 4.08 -21.17
CA LEU A 684 -18.65 4.76 -20.56
C LEU A 684 -18.64 4.63 -19.04
N ALA A 685 -18.40 3.42 -18.51
CA ALA A 685 -18.31 3.19 -17.06
C ALA A 685 -17.17 4.02 -16.43
N HIS A 686 -16.04 4.14 -17.10
CA HIS A 686 -14.92 4.98 -16.63
C HIS A 686 -15.23 6.49 -16.69
N PHE A 687 -16.13 6.93 -17.56
CA PHE A 687 -16.58 8.32 -17.59
C PHE A 687 -17.51 8.70 -16.44
N MET A 688 -18.35 7.76 -16.00
CA MET A 688 -19.33 8.01 -14.95
C MET A 688 -18.67 8.50 -13.66
N ARG A 689 -19.28 9.49 -13.03
CA ARG A 689 -18.86 10.10 -11.76
C ARG A 689 -19.94 9.95 -10.70
N SER A 690 -19.61 10.18 -9.43
CA SER A 690 -20.60 10.21 -8.36
C SER A 690 -21.77 11.13 -8.73
N GLY A 691 -22.99 10.61 -8.63
CA GLY A 691 -24.23 11.22 -9.09
C GLY A 691 -24.71 10.76 -10.47
N ASP A 692 -23.81 10.33 -11.37
CA ASP A 692 -24.18 9.87 -12.73
C ASP A 692 -24.99 8.57 -12.71
N GLN A 693 -24.87 7.76 -11.64
CA GLN A 693 -25.69 6.56 -11.45
C GLN A 693 -27.19 6.86 -11.27
N LYS A 694 -27.56 8.14 -11.05
CA LYS A 694 -28.96 8.58 -10.93
C LYS A 694 -29.57 8.99 -12.28
N LEU A 695 -28.76 9.13 -13.33
CA LEU A 695 -29.23 9.51 -14.66
C LEU A 695 -29.95 8.34 -15.33
N SER A 696 -30.94 8.65 -16.16
CA SER A 696 -31.46 7.67 -17.11
C SER A 696 -30.39 7.29 -18.14
N VAL A 697 -30.54 6.13 -18.79
CA VAL A 697 -29.61 5.68 -19.83
C VAL A 697 -29.52 6.70 -20.97
N ASP A 698 -30.64 7.29 -21.38
CA ASP A 698 -30.70 8.30 -22.45
C ASP A 698 -29.91 9.57 -22.08
N GLU A 699 -30.06 10.06 -20.86
CA GLU A 699 -29.28 11.20 -20.36
C GLU A 699 -27.79 10.86 -20.28
N LEU A 700 -27.47 9.64 -19.83
CA LEU A 700 -26.09 9.19 -19.68
C LEU A 700 -25.38 9.09 -21.03
N VAL A 701 -26.00 8.47 -22.04
CA VAL A 701 -25.40 8.36 -23.38
C VAL A 701 -25.41 9.69 -24.14
N LYS A 702 -26.27 10.65 -23.77
CA LYS A 702 -26.19 12.02 -24.26
C LYS A 702 -25.01 12.77 -23.63
N LYS A 703 -24.79 12.59 -22.33
CA LYS A 703 -23.64 13.17 -21.60
C LYS A 703 -22.31 12.59 -22.06
N TYR A 704 -22.29 11.29 -22.35
CA TYR A 704 -21.13 10.56 -22.85
C TYR A 704 -21.48 9.83 -24.14
N PRO A 705 -21.37 10.50 -25.30
CA PRO A 705 -21.76 9.91 -26.59
C PRO A 705 -20.87 8.73 -27.00
N TYR A 706 -21.49 7.73 -27.65
CA TYR A 706 -20.82 6.55 -28.21
C TYR A 706 -19.59 6.88 -29.07
N SER A 707 -19.67 7.93 -29.89
CA SER A 707 -18.56 8.40 -30.72
C SER A 707 -17.34 8.81 -29.89
N LYS A 708 -17.55 9.38 -28.70
CA LYS A 708 -16.47 9.76 -27.78
C LYS A 708 -15.77 8.52 -27.24
N SER A 709 -16.54 7.55 -26.71
CA SER A 709 -15.99 6.30 -26.18
C SER A 709 -15.21 5.51 -27.24
N THR A 710 -15.81 5.28 -28.41
CA THR A 710 -15.16 4.53 -29.50
C THR A 710 -13.90 5.21 -30.02
N ASN A 711 -13.85 6.54 -30.05
CA ASN A 711 -12.64 7.26 -30.43
C ASN A 711 -11.50 7.04 -29.43
N ILE A 712 -11.79 6.98 -28.13
CA ILE A 712 -10.81 6.67 -27.09
C ILE A 712 -10.33 5.22 -27.23
N VAL A 713 -11.26 4.28 -27.41
CA VAL A 713 -10.93 2.87 -27.65
C VAL A 713 -9.97 2.75 -28.83
N LYS A 714 -10.29 3.35 -29.99
CA LYS A 714 -9.44 3.32 -31.19
C LYS A 714 -8.05 3.93 -30.97
N LYS A 715 -7.95 5.04 -30.22
CA LYS A 715 -6.69 5.77 -30.00
C LYS A 715 -5.81 5.18 -28.90
N GLY A 716 -6.43 4.54 -27.91
CA GLY A 716 -5.78 3.94 -26.74
C GLY A 716 -5.55 2.43 -26.86
N TRP A 717 -6.08 1.77 -27.90
CA TRP A 717 -6.03 0.31 -28.03
C TRP A 717 -4.60 -0.26 -28.01
N LYS A 718 -3.66 0.41 -28.68
CA LYS A 718 -2.23 0.08 -28.69
C LYS A 718 -1.46 1.20 -28.00
#